data_AF-A0A1C5U2Y5-F1
#
_entry.id   AF-A0A1C5U2Y5-F1
#
_cell.length_a   1.000
_cell.length_b   1.000
_cell.length_c   1.000
_cell.angle_alpha   90.00
_cell.angle_beta   90.00
_cell.angle_gamma   90.00
#
_symmetry.space_group_name_H-M   'P 1'
#
loop_
_entity.id
_entity.type
_entity.pdbx_description
1 polymer ?
#
loop_
_entity_poly.entity_id
_entity_poly.type
_entity_poly.pdbx_seq_one_letter_code
_entity_poly.pdbx_strand_id
1 'polypeptide(L)'
;MLSLGMDIGTSTVKLVLLKDKEIEKQWMAVHHGNPFVCLKKGLSTLELAMDTPFSLCVTGSNTEALLEQDSAIPSLGDIPAIVEGVRWIIPQVGSVIEIGSQGARFITDLQSRAPQFSVNEHCAGGTGSFFEDQMSRVGCRLGDYSSLVEQAQSVPRLSGRCAVFAKTDIIHRQQEGVSTPDILLGLCYAMIRNYKVTIVRRLPICKPVVFCGGVTCNAGVIRAIRDVFGLSEKELIVPEFARYEAALGAALKASGSFTLRQLNDSLDRTLTTHHMVGTLPKLELRSGTSLAEPNATKIIPESGCALGIDIGSTSTDLVLVGADGELVDFQYLRTAGDPEGAVRKGLASIRQRFGDIRFTAVGVTGSGRERIGKRIGADAVRDEITAQAKGAAHWVPEVDTVFEIGGQDSKYISIQNGEVVDFQMNKICAAGTGSFVEEQAARMGIPLAEFGPLALSSEHPASLGERCTVFIETAIASASAEGISRADIAAGLCHSIVQNYLHKVVGSKPVGQHIVLQGGVDYNPGIVAAFQSAYGDRVQVSPVFSISGAYGAALLAQEAVGDALSRFVGFDSPAKDAEDSRSAEIQKNIDFYKQADKLLLEGYTGKRDPRKKTVGVPFALMIHKFFPMTNAFFTSLGFNVVLTDPTSEETIRLAQKTAQGETCYPVKLIYGHMQQLIDQKVDYIFLPTIHTMKHEKSRVKHNYGCVYMQTAAASIAKALDIESKGITLLSPVFDFDFGQEAMASAMLGLSKILGIPKPFCAKALLSGAMAVRRHTAAVEKQGKALLATLRPDDKVLVLITRNYGVSDPILNMGIPELLLERGYKVITLSHLPGHALDISDEYAISI
;
A
#
# COMPACT_ATOMS: atom_id res chain seq x y z
N MET A 1 53.20 1.79 -11.02
CA MET A 1 52.48 3.04 -10.62
C MET A 1 51.29 2.65 -9.76
N LEU A 2 51.08 3.35 -8.63
CA LEU A 2 49.98 3.07 -7.71
C LEU A 2 48.72 3.86 -8.11
N SER A 3 47.58 3.20 -8.12
CA SER A 3 46.28 3.80 -8.47
C SER A 3 45.23 3.39 -7.45
N LEU A 4 44.63 4.36 -6.77
CA LEU A 4 43.61 4.15 -5.75
C LEU A 4 42.24 4.50 -6.31
N GLY A 5 41.31 3.56 -6.22
CA GLY A 5 39.89 3.77 -6.48
C GLY A 5 39.08 3.70 -5.20
N MET A 6 38.14 4.63 -5.05
CA MET A 6 37.30 4.74 -3.85
C MET A 6 35.82 4.77 -4.25
N ASP A 7 35.05 3.78 -3.80
CA ASP A 7 33.58 3.79 -3.89
C ASP A 7 33.01 4.19 -2.52
N ILE A 8 32.51 5.41 -2.43
CA ILE A 8 31.86 5.97 -1.24
C ILE A 8 30.35 5.80 -1.42
N GLY A 9 29.89 4.56 -1.30
CA GLY A 9 28.49 4.18 -1.47
C GLY A 9 27.59 4.57 -0.29
N THR A 10 26.29 4.29 -0.40
CA THR A 10 25.25 4.69 0.58
C THR A 10 25.34 3.96 1.93
N SER A 11 25.93 2.76 1.95
CA SER A 11 26.04 1.95 3.19
C SER A 11 27.46 1.45 3.46
N THR A 12 28.30 1.40 2.44
CA THR A 12 29.66 0.83 2.51
C THR A 12 30.65 1.76 1.83
N VAL A 13 31.86 1.82 2.38
CA VAL A 13 33.03 2.37 1.68
C VAL A 13 33.87 1.21 1.18
N LYS A 14 34.34 1.29 -0.06
CA LYS A 14 35.23 0.29 -0.66
C LYS A 14 36.44 0.97 -1.29
N LEU A 15 37.61 0.37 -1.09
CA LEU A 15 38.89 0.84 -1.59
C LEU A 15 39.56 -0.27 -2.39
N VAL A 16 40.11 0.08 -3.55
CA VAL A 16 40.92 -0.82 -4.37
C VAL A 16 42.21 -0.09 -4.71
N LEU A 17 43.35 -0.64 -4.29
CA LEU A 17 44.68 -0.16 -4.65
C LEU A 17 45.25 -1.09 -5.73
N LEU A 18 45.54 -0.51 -6.89
CA LEU A 18 46.23 -1.19 -7.99
C LEU A 18 47.71 -0.84 -7.99
N LYS A 19 48.54 -1.84 -8.29
CA LYS A 19 49.94 -1.69 -8.64
C LYS A 19 50.17 -2.33 -9.99
N ASP A 20 50.59 -1.51 -10.95
CA ASP A 20 50.83 -1.96 -12.32
C ASP A 20 49.61 -2.65 -12.96
N LYS A 21 48.41 -2.13 -12.63
CA LYS A 21 47.08 -2.60 -13.05
C LYS A 21 46.63 -3.94 -12.45
N GLU A 22 47.36 -4.48 -11.48
CA GLU A 22 46.93 -5.63 -10.67
C GLU A 22 46.48 -5.17 -9.29
N ILE A 23 45.50 -5.87 -8.70
CA ILE A 23 45.00 -5.56 -7.36
C ILE A 23 46.07 -5.92 -6.33
N GLU A 24 46.64 -4.90 -5.68
CA GLU A 24 47.61 -5.08 -4.59
C GLU A 24 46.89 -5.21 -3.24
N LYS A 25 45.89 -4.35 -2.99
CA LYS A 25 45.09 -4.37 -1.76
C LYS A 25 43.65 -3.98 -2.04
N GLN A 26 42.75 -4.49 -1.21
CA GLN A 26 41.35 -4.10 -1.20
C GLN A 26 40.82 -4.02 0.23
N TRP A 27 39.87 -3.12 0.44
CA TRP A 27 39.24 -2.93 1.74
C TRP A 27 37.78 -2.54 1.60
N MET A 28 36.91 -3.06 2.47
CA MET A 28 35.51 -2.68 2.50
C MET A 28 34.99 -2.71 3.94
N ALA A 29 34.18 -1.72 4.31
CA ALA A 29 33.42 -1.75 5.55
C ALA A 29 32.09 -1.01 5.44
N VAL A 30 31.13 -1.43 6.27
CA VAL A 30 29.87 -0.71 6.49
C VAL A 30 30.16 0.52 7.33
N HIS A 31 29.71 1.70 6.89
CA HIS A 31 30.05 2.95 7.56
C HIS A 31 29.05 3.41 8.62
N HIS A 32 27.88 2.77 8.74
CA HIS A 32 26.83 3.10 9.73
C HIS A 32 26.55 4.61 9.80
N GLY A 33 26.35 5.22 8.63
CA GLY A 33 26.13 6.66 8.52
C GLY A 33 27.38 7.53 8.62
N ASN A 34 28.60 7.01 8.82
CA ASN A 34 29.82 7.83 8.94
C ASN A 34 30.85 7.50 7.83
N PRO A 35 30.58 7.79 6.54
CA PRO A 35 31.39 7.34 5.42
C PRO A 35 32.82 7.89 5.44
N PHE A 36 33.04 9.15 5.82
CA PHE A 36 34.39 9.74 5.83
C PHE A 36 35.27 9.22 6.97
N VAL A 37 34.68 8.94 8.15
CA VAL A 37 35.39 8.26 9.25
C VAL A 37 35.75 6.83 8.83
N CYS A 38 34.81 6.12 8.21
CA CYS A 38 35.02 4.79 7.67
C CYS A 38 36.13 4.79 6.60
N LEU A 39 36.11 5.77 5.69
CA LEU A 39 37.12 5.95 4.67
C LEU A 39 38.52 6.20 5.27
N LYS A 40 38.66 7.07 6.27
CA LYS A 40 39.94 7.26 6.98
C LYS A 40 40.48 5.96 7.57
N LYS A 41 39.60 5.16 8.19
CA LYS A 41 39.96 3.83 8.70
C LYS A 41 40.40 2.88 7.59
N GLY A 42 39.75 2.91 6.43
CA GLY A 42 40.16 2.11 5.28
C GLY A 42 41.53 2.53 4.74
N LEU A 43 41.75 3.83 4.57
CA LEU A 43 43.03 4.38 4.09
C LEU A 43 44.20 4.01 5.00
N SER A 44 44.02 4.00 6.32
CA SER A 44 45.08 3.59 7.24
C SER A 44 45.40 2.09 7.14
N THR A 45 44.44 1.24 6.75
CA THR A 45 44.67 -0.20 6.53
C THR A 45 45.34 -0.54 5.20
N LEU A 46 45.41 0.40 4.25
CA LEU A 46 46.15 0.19 2.99
C LEU A 46 47.68 0.25 3.18
N GLU A 47 48.16 0.73 4.33
CA GLU A 47 49.60 0.88 4.66
C GLU A 47 50.40 1.66 3.61
N LEU A 48 49.75 2.61 2.92
CA LEU A 48 50.41 3.57 2.03
C LEU A 48 51.21 4.55 2.88
N ALA A 49 52.50 4.72 2.59
CA ALA A 49 53.30 5.73 3.28
C ALA A 49 52.80 7.15 2.95
N MET A 50 52.83 8.04 3.94
CA MET A 50 52.18 9.36 3.90
C MET A 50 52.46 10.18 2.64
N ASP A 51 53.70 10.12 2.15
CA ASP A 51 54.20 10.96 1.06
C ASP A 51 54.46 10.15 -0.24
N THR A 52 54.00 8.89 -0.31
CA THR A 52 54.09 8.10 -1.55
C THR A 52 53.04 8.59 -2.55
N PRO A 53 53.44 8.98 -3.77
CA PRO A 53 52.49 9.47 -4.77
C PRO A 53 51.67 8.31 -5.38
N PHE A 54 50.37 8.53 -5.53
CA PHE A 54 49.45 7.64 -6.23
C PHE A 54 48.42 8.44 -7.05
N SER A 55 47.87 7.83 -8.09
CA SER A 55 46.74 8.39 -8.82
C SER A 55 45.44 8.04 -8.11
N LEU A 56 44.44 8.92 -8.15
CA LEU A 56 43.17 8.76 -7.42
C LEU A 56 41.97 8.90 -8.36
N CYS A 57 40.89 8.17 -8.08
CA CYS A 57 39.55 8.49 -8.55
C CYS A 57 38.48 8.00 -7.57
N VAL A 58 37.40 8.76 -7.43
CA VAL A 58 36.28 8.47 -6.53
C VAL A 58 34.98 8.21 -7.32
N THR A 59 34.10 7.39 -6.77
CA THR A 59 32.76 7.06 -7.29
C THR A 59 31.79 6.79 -6.13
N GLY A 60 30.49 6.67 -6.40
CA GLY A 60 29.46 6.40 -5.40
C GLY A 60 28.70 7.64 -4.92
N SER A 61 27.61 7.41 -4.19
CA SER A 61 26.62 8.43 -3.87
C SER A 61 27.06 9.50 -2.87
N ASN A 62 28.11 9.25 -2.08
CA ASN A 62 28.55 10.14 -1.00
C ASN A 62 29.88 10.86 -1.33
N THR A 63 30.22 11.03 -2.61
CA THR A 63 31.49 11.68 -3.01
C THR A 63 31.43 13.21 -3.00
N GLU A 64 30.24 13.81 -3.11
CA GLU A 64 30.06 15.25 -3.32
C GLU A 64 30.75 16.09 -2.25
N ALA A 65 30.53 15.79 -0.97
CA ALA A 65 31.16 16.52 0.14
C ALA A 65 32.70 16.49 0.10
N LEU A 66 33.31 15.41 -0.40
CA LEU A 66 34.77 15.34 -0.57
C LEU A 66 35.23 16.18 -1.77
N LEU A 67 34.48 16.16 -2.86
CA LEU A 67 34.79 16.91 -4.10
C LEU A 67 34.63 18.42 -3.92
N GLU A 68 33.72 18.87 -3.05
CA GLU A 68 33.60 20.29 -2.68
C GLU A 68 34.85 20.81 -1.96
N GLN A 69 35.52 19.96 -1.16
CA GLN A 69 36.74 20.34 -0.45
C GLN A 69 38.00 20.26 -1.32
N ASP A 70 38.00 19.39 -2.33
CA ASP A 70 39.13 19.21 -3.23
C ASP A 70 38.67 18.84 -4.64
N SER A 71 38.40 19.88 -5.44
CA SER A 71 37.95 19.74 -6.83
C SER A 71 39.00 19.15 -7.76
N ALA A 72 40.25 18.96 -7.30
CA ALA A 72 41.29 18.30 -8.09
C ALA A 72 41.11 16.78 -8.11
N ILE A 73 40.38 16.20 -7.14
CA ILE A 73 40.10 14.77 -7.07
C ILE A 73 39.22 14.35 -8.25
N PRO A 74 39.68 13.44 -9.14
CA PRO A 74 38.86 12.97 -10.25
C PRO A 74 37.68 12.13 -9.77
N SER A 75 36.49 12.32 -10.36
CA SER A 75 35.32 11.49 -10.10
C SER A 75 34.88 10.71 -11.35
N LEU A 76 34.29 9.54 -11.13
CA LEU A 76 33.73 8.69 -12.16
C LEU A 76 32.29 8.33 -11.79
N GLY A 77 31.34 8.53 -12.70
CA GLY A 77 29.95 8.13 -12.47
C GLY A 77 29.82 6.62 -12.27
N ASP A 78 28.80 6.20 -11.51
CA ASP A 78 28.61 4.80 -11.09
C ASP A 78 28.57 3.82 -12.27
N ILE A 79 27.80 4.13 -13.33
CA ILE A 79 27.65 3.24 -14.49
C ILE A 79 29.00 3.03 -15.20
N PRO A 80 29.74 4.08 -15.61
CA PRO A 80 31.10 3.93 -16.12
C PRO A 80 32.04 3.16 -15.18
N ALA A 81 32.01 3.43 -13.87
CA ALA A 81 32.86 2.74 -12.90
C ALA A 81 32.57 1.23 -12.86
N ILE A 82 31.32 0.83 -12.75
CA ILE A 82 30.89 -0.57 -12.77
C ILE A 82 31.31 -1.24 -14.09
N VAL A 83 31.07 -0.58 -15.24
CA VAL A 83 31.39 -1.14 -16.56
C VAL A 83 32.90 -1.39 -16.70
N GLU A 84 33.74 -0.44 -16.31
CA GLU A 84 35.20 -0.58 -16.42
C GLU A 84 35.73 -1.67 -15.48
N GLY A 85 35.25 -1.72 -14.24
CA GLY A 85 35.62 -2.77 -13.29
C GLY A 85 35.19 -4.16 -13.76
N VAL A 86 33.93 -4.32 -14.20
CA VAL A 86 33.43 -5.62 -14.67
C VAL A 86 34.12 -6.08 -15.95
N ARG A 87 34.41 -5.18 -16.91
CA ARG A 87 35.16 -5.52 -18.12
C ARG A 87 36.58 -5.98 -17.81
N TRP A 88 37.22 -5.42 -16.78
CA TRP A 88 38.53 -5.89 -16.34
C TRP A 88 38.45 -7.31 -15.76
N ILE A 89 37.42 -7.59 -14.95
CA ILE A 89 37.23 -8.91 -14.33
C ILE A 89 36.80 -9.98 -15.37
N ILE A 90 35.83 -9.64 -16.23
CA ILE A 90 35.24 -10.53 -17.25
C ILE A 90 35.18 -9.78 -18.60
N PRO A 91 36.23 -9.84 -19.44
CA PRO A 91 36.28 -9.11 -20.72
C PRO A 91 35.14 -9.41 -21.69
N GLN A 92 34.63 -10.64 -21.65
CA GLN A 92 33.55 -11.13 -22.51
C GLN A 92 32.14 -10.80 -22.01
N VAL A 93 31.99 -9.98 -20.95
CA VAL A 93 30.68 -9.65 -20.36
C VAL A 93 29.68 -9.12 -21.40
N GLY A 94 28.48 -9.68 -21.40
CA GLY A 94 27.37 -9.21 -22.24
C GLY A 94 26.44 -8.24 -21.51
N SER A 95 26.04 -8.59 -20.29
CA SER A 95 25.17 -7.80 -19.41
C SER A 95 25.62 -7.85 -17.96
N VAL A 96 25.28 -6.82 -17.20
CA VAL A 96 25.53 -6.70 -15.76
C VAL A 96 24.22 -6.47 -15.03
N ILE A 97 23.95 -7.31 -14.03
CA ILE A 97 22.97 -7.05 -12.98
C ILE A 97 23.78 -6.51 -11.80
N GLU A 98 23.53 -5.28 -11.38
CA GLU A 98 24.13 -4.74 -10.15
C GLU A 98 23.02 -4.45 -9.16
N ILE A 99 23.13 -4.99 -7.95
CA ILE A 99 22.17 -4.75 -6.87
C ILE A 99 22.95 -4.42 -5.59
N GLY A 100 22.94 -3.13 -5.25
CA GLY A 100 23.53 -2.55 -4.06
C GLY A 100 22.54 -2.42 -2.90
N SER A 101 22.91 -1.67 -1.85
CA SER A 101 22.04 -1.50 -0.68
C SER A 101 20.78 -0.68 -1.00
N GLN A 102 20.93 0.44 -1.72
CA GLN A 102 19.84 1.39 -2.00
C GLN A 102 19.67 1.69 -3.50
N GLY A 103 20.40 0.98 -4.37
CA GLY A 103 20.30 1.12 -5.82
C GLY A 103 20.39 -0.21 -6.53
N ALA A 104 19.76 -0.29 -7.71
CA ALA A 104 19.80 -1.45 -8.58
C ALA A 104 19.86 -1.02 -10.04
N ARG A 105 20.73 -1.66 -10.82
CA ARG A 105 21.08 -1.25 -12.19
C ARG A 105 21.12 -2.48 -13.08
N PHE A 106 20.59 -2.35 -14.29
CA PHE A 106 20.80 -3.31 -15.36
C PHE A 106 21.56 -2.63 -16.50
N ILE A 107 22.72 -3.17 -16.87
CA ILE A 107 23.56 -2.66 -17.95
C ILE A 107 23.70 -3.78 -18.98
N THR A 108 23.56 -3.47 -20.26
CA THR A 108 23.60 -4.47 -21.32
C THR A 108 24.26 -3.94 -22.58
N ASP A 109 24.53 -4.85 -23.50
CA ASP A 109 25.25 -4.57 -24.74
C ASP A 109 26.67 -4.02 -24.47
N LEU A 110 27.35 -4.58 -23.46
CA LEU A 110 28.69 -4.12 -23.04
C LEU A 110 29.78 -4.40 -24.09
N GLN A 111 29.49 -5.16 -25.14
CA GLN A 111 30.40 -5.36 -26.29
C GLN A 111 30.25 -4.26 -27.36
N SER A 112 29.18 -3.46 -27.29
CA SER A 112 28.96 -2.29 -28.14
C SER A 112 29.75 -1.08 -27.65
N ARG A 113 29.95 -0.10 -28.54
CA ARG A 113 30.57 1.20 -28.19
C ARG A 113 29.71 2.03 -27.24
N ALA A 114 28.40 1.80 -27.21
CA ALA A 114 27.44 2.53 -26.38
C ALA A 114 26.54 1.55 -25.61
N PRO A 115 26.89 1.17 -24.36
CA PRO A 115 26.07 0.27 -23.57
C PRO A 115 24.70 0.91 -23.24
N GLN A 116 23.67 0.08 -23.16
CA GLN A 116 22.34 0.50 -22.71
C GLN A 116 22.19 0.19 -21.23
N PHE A 117 21.48 1.05 -20.49
CA PHE A 117 21.26 0.81 -19.07
C PHE A 117 19.88 1.27 -18.62
N SER A 118 19.42 0.68 -17.53
CA SER A 118 18.26 1.14 -16.76
C SER A 118 18.61 1.11 -15.28
N VAL A 119 18.18 2.14 -14.56
CA VAL A 119 18.44 2.31 -13.13
C VAL A 119 17.12 2.46 -12.39
N ASN A 120 17.09 1.94 -11.16
CA ASN A 120 16.09 2.31 -10.17
C ASN A 120 16.80 3.16 -9.12
N GLU A 121 16.75 4.47 -9.31
CA GLU A 121 17.23 5.42 -8.31
C GLU A 121 16.07 5.66 -7.35
N HIS A 122 16.30 5.35 -6.07
CA HIS A 122 15.48 5.77 -4.93
C HIS A 122 14.29 4.90 -4.49
N CYS A 123 14.14 3.65 -4.94
CA CYS A 123 13.14 2.73 -4.35
C CYS A 123 13.80 1.49 -3.75
N ALA A 124 13.60 1.23 -2.45
CA ALA A 124 14.03 0.00 -1.77
C ALA A 124 13.47 -1.27 -2.44
N GLY A 125 12.36 -1.17 -3.19
CA GLY A 125 11.83 -2.25 -4.00
C GLY A 125 12.81 -2.67 -5.10
N GLY A 126 13.61 -3.71 -4.83
CA GLY A 126 14.61 -4.22 -5.75
C GLY A 126 16.06 -3.99 -5.33
N THR A 127 16.33 -3.63 -4.07
CA THR A 127 17.70 -3.38 -3.55
C THR A 127 18.00 -4.25 -2.32
N GLY A 128 19.20 -4.12 -1.75
CA GLY A 128 19.62 -4.83 -0.53
C GLY A 128 18.83 -4.44 0.71
N SER A 129 18.41 -3.18 0.85
CA SER A 129 17.62 -2.69 1.99
C SER A 129 16.28 -3.42 2.13
N PHE A 130 15.66 -3.84 1.03
CA PHE A 130 14.48 -4.70 1.06
C PHE A 130 14.68 -5.98 1.88
N PHE A 131 15.84 -6.63 1.73
CA PHE A 131 16.15 -7.86 2.45
C PHE A 131 16.47 -7.60 3.92
N GLU A 132 17.16 -6.51 4.22
CA GLU A 132 17.43 -6.07 5.59
C GLU A 132 16.11 -5.83 6.35
N ASP A 133 15.18 -5.09 5.75
CA ASP A 133 13.86 -4.83 6.31
C ASP A 133 13.08 -6.12 6.57
N GLN A 134 13.11 -7.06 5.62
CA GLN A 134 12.37 -8.31 5.75
C GLN A 134 12.98 -9.24 6.82
N MET A 135 14.32 -9.25 6.97
CA MET A 135 14.99 -10.03 8.01
C MET A 135 14.66 -9.53 9.41
N SER A 136 14.68 -8.22 9.62
CA SER A 136 14.27 -7.60 10.88
C SER A 136 12.85 -8.04 11.26
N ARG A 137 11.94 -8.09 10.29
CA ARG A 137 10.52 -8.44 10.50
C ARG A 137 10.28 -9.90 10.86
N VAL A 138 11.06 -10.83 10.32
CA VAL A 138 11.00 -12.23 10.71
C VAL A 138 11.85 -12.54 11.95
N GLY A 139 12.47 -11.52 12.56
CA GLY A 139 13.29 -11.65 13.77
C GLY A 139 14.63 -12.35 13.52
N CYS A 140 15.17 -12.28 12.30
CA CYS A 140 16.42 -12.94 11.91
C CYS A 140 17.54 -11.92 11.63
N ARG A 141 18.81 -12.35 11.75
CA ARG A 141 19.96 -11.49 11.43
C ARG A 141 20.29 -11.58 9.95
N LEU A 142 20.63 -10.46 9.30
CA LEU A 142 20.94 -10.42 7.87
C LEU A 142 22.02 -11.43 7.43
N GLY A 143 23.01 -11.72 8.29
CA GLY A 143 24.06 -12.71 8.02
C GLY A 143 23.55 -14.15 7.87
N ASP A 144 22.38 -14.47 8.45
CA ASP A 144 21.79 -15.80 8.42
C ASP A 144 20.91 -16.04 7.18
N TYR A 145 20.77 -15.04 6.28
CA TYR A 145 19.83 -15.12 5.16
C TYR A 145 20.09 -16.34 4.27
N SER A 146 21.33 -16.53 3.83
CA SER A 146 21.68 -17.60 2.89
C SER A 146 21.49 -18.98 3.49
N SER A 147 21.90 -19.19 4.74
CA SER A 147 21.74 -20.48 5.44
C SER A 147 20.28 -20.82 5.70
N LEU A 148 19.43 -19.82 5.96
CA LEU A 148 17.98 -20.02 6.09
C LEU A 148 17.35 -20.40 4.75
N VAL A 149 17.70 -19.71 3.68
CA VAL A 149 17.14 -19.99 2.35
C VAL A 149 17.53 -21.37 1.80
N GLU A 150 18.71 -21.88 2.14
CA GLU A 150 19.12 -23.24 1.78
C GLU A 150 18.22 -24.33 2.37
N GLN A 151 17.52 -24.03 3.48
CA GLN A 151 16.58 -24.94 4.14
C GLN A 151 15.17 -24.88 3.51
N ALA A 152 14.93 -23.97 2.57
CA ALA A 152 13.62 -23.79 1.95
C ALA A 152 13.24 -25.00 1.09
N GLN A 153 12.03 -25.50 1.30
CA GLN A 153 11.43 -26.62 0.57
C GLN A 153 10.49 -26.13 -0.54
N SER A 154 9.99 -24.90 -0.44
CA SER A 154 9.04 -24.33 -1.39
C SER A 154 9.31 -22.84 -1.66
N VAL A 155 8.73 -22.33 -2.76
CA VAL A 155 8.82 -20.90 -3.12
C VAL A 155 7.42 -20.29 -3.05
N PRO A 156 6.98 -19.84 -1.85
CA PRO A 156 5.69 -19.19 -1.67
C PRO A 156 5.65 -17.88 -2.45
N ARG A 157 4.44 -17.50 -2.87
CA ARG A 157 4.23 -16.27 -3.62
C ARG A 157 4.02 -15.09 -2.69
N LEU A 158 4.91 -14.11 -2.82
CA LEU A 158 4.95 -12.86 -2.07
C LEU A 158 5.09 -11.68 -3.05
N SER A 159 4.73 -10.48 -2.61
CA SER A 159 4.96 -9.22 -3.31
C SER A 159 6.40 -8.77 -3.13
N GLY A 160 7.11 -8.54 -4.24
CA GLY A 160 8.48 -7.99 -4.26
C GLY A 160 8.52 -6.53 -4.69
N ARG A 161 7.36 -5.84 -4.68
CA ARG A 161 7.22 -4.48 -5.21
C ARG A 161 7.77 -3.42 -4.26
N CYS A 162 7.48 -3.54 -2.97
CA CYS A 162 8.08 -2.72 -1.92
C CYS A 162 8.04 -3.45 -0.57
N ALA A 163 8.83 -2.98 0.40
CA ALA A 163 8.85 -3.53 1.74
C ALA A 163 7.45 -3.49 2.40
N VAL A 164 6.64 -2.45 2.18
CA VAL A 164 5.31 -2.33 2.80
C VAL A 164 4.38 -3.45 2.35
N PHE A 165 4.27 -3.74 1.05
CA PHE A 165 3.43 -4.83 0.55
C PHE A 165 3.97 -6.21 0.95
N ALA A 166 5.30 -6.37 0.99
CA ALA A 166 5.91 -7.60 1.47
C ALA A 166 5.49 -7.91 2.92
N LYS A 167 5.28 -6.89 3.76
CA LYS A 167 4.82 -7.06 5.16
C LYS A 167 3.50 -7.81 5.25
N THR A 168 2.48 -7.32 4.55
CA THR A 168 1.13 -7.92 4.59
C THR A 168 1.17 -9.35 4.10
N ASP A 169 1.92 -9.60 3.03
CA ASP A 169 2.08 -10.94 2.47
C ASP A 169 2.84 -11.87 3.42
N ILE A 170 3.92 -11.43 4.08
CA ILE A 170 4.65 -12.22 5.09
C ILE A 170 3.72 -12.62 6.23
N ILE A 171 3.00 -11.66 6.81
CA ILE A 171 2.07 -11.91 7.92
C ILE A 171 1.01 -12.93 7.50
N HIS A 172 0.42 -12.75 6.32
CA HIS A 172 -0.57 -13.69 5.79
C HIS A 172 0.01 -15.10 5.61
N ARG A 173 1.23 -15.23 5.06
CA ARG A 173 1.89 -16.53 4.88
C ARG A 173 2.29 -17.18 6.21
N GLN A 174 2.71 -16.40 7.20
CA GLN A 174 2.97 -16.91 8.55
C GLN A 174 1.69 -17.44 9.20
N GLN A 175 0.56 -16.76 9.00
CA GLN A 175 -0.75 -17.21 9.49
C GLN A 175 -1.23 -18.51 8.81
N GLU A 176 -0.85 -18.73 7.55
CA GLU A 176 -1.08 -19.99 6.82
C GLU A 176 -0.11 -21.11 7.24
N GLY A 177 0.87 -20.84 8.11
CA GLY A 177 1.84 -21.82 8.59
C GLY A 177 3.04 -22.04 7.68
N VAL A 178 3.30 -21.14 6.72
CA VAL A 178 4.49 -21.21 5.85
C VAL A 178 5.76 -20.93 6.65
N SER A 179 6.80 -21.75 6.43
CA SER A 179 8.06 -21.64 7.16
C SER A 179 8.84 -20.36 6.82
N THR A 180 9.61 -19.82 7.76
CA THR A 180 10.48 -18.65 7.51
C THR A 180 11.47 -18.87 6.36
N PRO A 181 12.19 -20.02 6.26
CA PRO A 181 13.01 -20.35 5.09
C PRO A 181 12.29 -20.19 3.74
N ASP A 182 11.08 -20.75 3.63
CA ASP A 182 10.27 -20.67 2.42
C ASP A 182 9.87 -19.22 2.12
N ILE A 183 9.41 -18.47 3.13
CA ILE A 183 9.06 -17.05 2.99
C ILE A 183 10.26 -16.25 2.45
N LEU A 184 11.45 -16.43 3.03
CA LEU A 184 12.67 -15.74 2.61
C LEU A 184 13.04 -16.06 1.16
N LEU A 185 12.97 -17.34 0.75
CA LEU A 185 13.19 -17.72 -0.65
C LEU A 185 12.12 -17.09 -1.57
N GLY A 186 10.86 -17.10 -1.15
CA GLY A 186 9.75 -16.44 -1.84
C GLY A 186 10.01 -14.96 -2.09
N LEU A 187 10.58 -14.24 -1.11
CA LEU A 187 10.95 -12.82 -1.22
C LEU A 187 12.07 -12.61 -2.25
N CYS A 188 13.07 -13.49 -2.30
CA CYS A 188 14.11 -13.44 -3.34
C CYS A 188 13.52 -13.54 -4.75
N TYR A 189 12.63 -14.51 -5.00
CA TYR A 189 11.97 -14.65 -6.30
C TYR A 189 11.05 -13.48 -6.61
N ALA A 190 10.32 -12.98 -5.62
CA ALA A 190 9.42 -11.86 -5.78
C ALA A 190 10.18 -10.58 -6.20
N MET A 191 11.30 -10.29 -5.52
CA MET A 191 12.16 -9.15 -5.78
C MET A 191 12.81 -9.25 -7.17
N ILE A 192 13.35 -10.41 -7.56
CA ILE A 192 14.00 -10.58 -8.87
C ILE A 192 13.00 -10.59 -10.04
N ARG A 193 11.80 -11.12 -9.85
CA ARG A 193 10.71 -10.96 -10.84
C ARG A 193 10.35 -9.48 -11.01
N ASN A 194 10.26 -8.74 -9.91
CA ASN A 194 10.00 -7.30 -9.95
C ASN A 194 11.14 -6.57 -10.70
N TYR A 195 12.40 -6.83 -10.34
CA TYR A 195 13.58 -6.29 -11.02
C TYR A 195 13.54 -6.51 -12.54
N LYS A 196 13.20 -7.72 -12.99
CA LYS A 196 13.07 -8.02 -14.43
C LYS A 196 11.96 -7.21 -15.11
N VAL A 197 10.82 -7.04 -14.43
CA VAL A 197 9.68 -6.28 -14.99
C VAL A 197 9.95 -4.77 -14.98
N THR A 198 10.53 -4.22 -13.92
CA THR A 198 10.60 -2.78 -13.69
C THR A 198 11.90 -2.15 -14.18
N ILE A 199 13.03 -2.85 -14.11
CA ILE A 199 14.36 -2.34 -14.48
C ILE A 199 14.75 -2.90 -15.85
N VAL A 200 14.77 -4.22 -16.02
CA VAL A 200 15.20 -4.83 -17.30
C VAL A 200 14.21 -4.51 -18.42
N ARG A 201 12.90 -4.60 -18.15
CA ARG A 201 11.81 -4.29 -19.10
C ARG A 201 11.98 -5.03 -20.43
N ARG A 202 12.44 -4.33 -21.47
CA ARG A 202 12.65 -4.83 -22.83
C ARG A 202 14.12 -4.79 -23.27
N LEU A 203 15.03 -4.43 -22.36
CA LEU A 203 16.46 -4.39 -22.66
C LEU A 203 16.96 -5.81 -22.98
N PRO A 204 17.87 -5.96 -23.95
CA PRO A 204 18.41 -7.26 -24.30
C PRO A 204 19.21 -7.85 -23.14
N ILE A 205 19.17 -9.18 -22.97
CA ILE A 205 19.98 -9.90 -21.99
C ILE A 205 21.08 -10.62 -22.77
N CYS A 206 22.27 -10.03 -22.77
CA CYS A 206 23.44 -10.51 -23.49
C CYS A 206 24.30 -11.38 -22.55
N LYS A 207 24.62 -12.59 -22.99
CA LYS A 207 25.38 -13.56 -22.18
C LYS A 207 26.89 -13.44 -22.46
N PRO A 208 27.76 -13.75 -21.47
CA PRO A 208 27.43 -14.06 -20.08
C PRO A 208 26.93 -12.82 -19.31
N VAL A 209 26.05 -13.08 -18.33
CA VAL A 209 25.51 -12.08 -17.41
C VAL A 209 26.34 -12.09 -16.13
N VAL A 210 26.88 -10.95 -15.74
CA VAL A 210 27.63 -10.80 -14.49
C VAL A 210 26.71 -10.21 -13.42
N PHE A 211 26.71 -10.79 -12.22
CA PHE A 211 25.98 -10.25 -11.08
C PHE A 211 26.96 -9.64 -10.06
N CYS A 212 26.76 -8.35 -9.75
CA CYS A 212 27.62 -7.53 -8.90
C CYS A 212 26.82 -6.80 -7.81
N GLY A 213 27.52 -6.16 -6.88
CA GLY A 213 26.95 -5.38 -5.78
C GLY A 213 26.84 -6.18 -4.48
N GLY A 214 26.36 -5.53 -3.43
CA GLY A 214 26.32 -6.09 -2.07
C GLY A 214 25.41 -7.30 -1.90
N VAL A 215 24.38 -7.44 -2.75
CA VAL A 215 23.39 -8.53 -2.68
C VAL A 215 23.93 -9.87 -3.22
N THR A 216 25.12 -9.88 -3.81
CA THR A 216 25.80 -11.11 -4.26
C THR A 216 26.06 -12.12 -3.13
N CYS A 217 26.04 -11.69 -1.87
CA CYS A 217 26.16 -12.60 -0.72
C CYS A 217 24.87 -13.40 -0.42
N ASN A 218 23.74 -13.08 -1.07
CA ASN A 218 22.46 -13.76 -0.86
C ASN A 218 22.28 -14.91 -1.86
N ALA A 219 22.45 -16.15 -1.39
CA ALA A 219 22.34 -17.35 -2.22
C ALA A 219 20.94 -17.52 -2.85
N GLY A 220 19.89 -17.11 -2.13
CA GLY A 220 18.51 -17.10 -2.63
C GLY A 220 18.31 -16.18 -3.83
N VAL A 221 18.97 -15.02 -3.83
CA VAL A 221 18.95 -14.09 -4.95
C VAL A 221 19.69 -14.65 -6.16
N ILE A 222 20.86 -15.26 -5.98
CA ILE A 222 21.59 -15.91 -7.07
C ILE A 222 20.72 -16.99 -7.72
N ARG A 223 20.09 -17.84 -6.91
CA ARG A 223 19.14 -18.87 -7.37
C ARG A 223 17.97 -18.24 -8.14
N ALA A 224 17.35 -17.20 -7.58
CA ALA A 224 16.24 -16.52 -8.22
C ALA A 224 16.62 -15.87 -9.55
N ILE A 225 17.82 -15.26 -9.68
CA ILE A 225 18.31 -14.70 -10.95
C ILE A 225 18.44 -15.80 -12.00
N ARG A 226 19.08 -16.94 -11.67
CA ARG A 226 19.21 -18.06 -12.60
C ARG A 226 17.86 -18.52 -13.13
N ASP A 227 16.91 -18.77 -12.24
CA ASP A 227 15.60 -19.29 -12.60
C ASP A 227 14.74 -18.28 -13.37
N VAL A 228 14.70 -17.03 -12.90
CA VAL A 228 13.84 -15.98 -13.50
C VAL A 228 14.38 -15.51 -14.86
N PHE A 229 15.70 -15.52 -15.05
CA PHE A 229 16.34 -15.14 -16.31
C PHE A 229 16.59 -16.34 -17.23
N GLY A 230 16.42 -17.59 -16.77
CA GLY A 230 16.69 -18.79 -17.54
C GLY A 230 18.17 -18.94 -17.89
N LEU A 231 19.04 -18.67 -16.91
CA LEU A 231 20.50 -18.72 -17.06
C LEU A 231 21.07 -19.99 -16.42
N SER A 232 21.95 -20.67 -17.14
CA SER A 232 22.75 -21.77 -16.56
C SER A 232 23.86 -21.25 -15.64
N GLU A 233 24.51 -22.14 -14.89
CA GLU A 233 25.63 -21.77 -14.01
C GLU A 233 26.81 -21.12 -14.74
N LYS A 234 27.03 -21.47 -16.02
CA LYS A 234 28.09 -20.87 -16.84
C LYS A 234 27.68 -19.51 -17.43
N GLU A 235 26.39 -19.21 -17.46
CA GLU A 235 25.86 -17.99 -18.07
C GLU A 235 25.60 -16.88 -17.04
N LEU A 236 25.35 -17.22 -15.77
CA LEU A 236 25.34 -16.28 -14.65
C LEU A 236 26.66 -16.38 -13.87
N ILE A 237 27.49 -15.36 -14.00
CA ILE A 237 28.81 -15.28 -13.36
C ILE A 237 28.73 -14.34 -12.15
N VAL A 238 29.12 -14.83 -10.97
CA VAL A 238 29.34 -14.01 -9.76
C VAL A 238 30.85 -14.04 -9.48
N PRO A 239 31.60 -12.99 -9.87
CA PRO A 239 33.06 -12.99 -9.70
C PRO A 239 33.48 -12.83 -8.24
N GLU A 240 34.71 -13.22 -7.91
CA GLU A 240 35.27 -13.05 -6.56
C GLU A 240 35.25 -11.58 -6.11
N PHE A 241 35.55 -10.66 -7.03
CA PHE A 241 35.55 -9.21 -6.79
C PHE A 241 34.20 -8.54 -7.08
N ALA A 242 33.10 -9.29 -7.10
CA ALA A 242 31.76 -8.79 -7.46
C ALA A 242 31.19 -7.69 -6.56
N ARG A 243 31.85 -7.38 -5.43
CA ARG A 243 31.46 -6.29 -4.53
C ARG A 243 32.33 -5.04 -4.72
N TYR A 244 33.44 -5.13 -5.45
CA TYR A 244 34.46 -4.08 -5.59
C TYR A 244 34.49 -3.47 -7.00
N GLU A 245 33.57 -3.83 -7.88
CA GLU A 245 33.56 -3.49 -9.29
C GLU A 245 33.63 -1.97 -9.54
N ALA A 246 32.86 -1.16 -8.81
CA ALA A 246 32.88 0.29 -8.96
C ALA A 246 34.22 0.90 -8.49
N ALA A 247 34.72 0.48 -7.31
CA ALA A 247 36.01 0.95 -6.80
C ALA A 247 37.17 0.54 -7.72
N LEU A 248 37.12 -0.67 -8.29
CA LEU A 248 38.09 -1.14 -9.28
C LEU A 248 38.04 -0.31 -10.57
N GLY A 249 36.85 -0.03 -11.09
CA GLY A 249 36.68 0.84 -12.26
C GLY A 249 37.21 2.25 -12.03
N ALA A 250 36.96 2.81 -10.83
CA ALA A 250 37.55 4.08 -10.42
C ALA A 250 39.09 3.98 -10.39
N ALA A 251 39.66 2.92 -9.80
CA ALA A 251 41.12 2.74 -9.75
C ALA A 251 41.74 2.64 -11.16
N LEU A 252 41.06 2.00 -12.11
CA LEU A 252 41.49 1.89 -13.51
C LEU A 252 41.45 3.22 -14.28
N LYS A 253 40.63 4.18 -13.83
CA LYS A 253 40.52 5.55 -14.37
C LYS A 253 41.18 6.59 -13.48
N ALA A 254 41.89 6.16 -12.43
CA ALA A 254 42.60 7.05 -11.53
C ALA A 254 43.60 7.90 -12.30
N SER A 255 43.65 9.19 -11.98
CA SER A 255 44.59 10.13 -12.58
C SER A 255 45.13 11.11 -11.54
N GLY A 256 45.99 12.03 -11.96
CA GLY A 256 46.66 12.95 -11.06
C GLY A 256 47.73 12.28 -10.18
N SER A 257 48.26 13.06 -9.25
CA SER A 257 49.29 12.65 -8.29
C SER A 257 48.94 13.20 -6.92
N PHE A 258 48.49 12.32 -6.04
CA PHE A 258 48.04 12.61 -4.68
C PHE A 258 48.92 11.88 -3.67
N THR A 259 48.93 12.38 -2.43
CA THR A 259 49.56 11.73 -1.27
C THR A 259 48.51 11.46 -0.20
N LEU A 260 48.79 10.51 0.70
CA LEU A 260 47.87 10.20 1.80
C LEU A 260 47.69 11.41 2.72
N ARG A 261 48.73 12.26 2.83
CA ARG A 261 48.70 13.52 3.57
C ARG A 261 47.63 14.47 3.04
N GLN A 262 47.70 14.77 1.74
CA GLN A 262 46.73 15.66 1.09
C GLN A 262 45.30 15.14 1.24
N LEU A 263 45.10 13.83 1.05
CA LEU A 263 43.78 13.22 1.18
C LEU A 263 43.24 13.27 2.62
N ASN A 264 44.10 13.03 3.62
CA ASN A 264 43.72 13.14 5.03
C ASN A 264 43.32 14.58 5.41
N ASP A 265 44.06 15.59 4.92
CA ASP A 265 43.74 16.99 5.16
C ASP A 265 42.39 17.39 4.55
N SER A 266 42.08 16.91 3.34
CA SER A 266 40.76 17.14 2.71
C SER A 266 39.64 16.45 3.48
N LEU A 267 39.88 15.24 4.00
CA LEU A 267 38.91 14.53 4.84
C LEU A 267 38.68 15.23 6.19
N ASP A 268 39.71 15.78 6.81
CA ASP A 268 39.57 16.57 8.06
C ASP A 268 38.73 17.82 7.83
N ARG A 269 38.97 18.56 6.74
CA ARG A 269 38.14 19.72 6.37
C ARG A 269 36.68 19.35 6.11
N THR A 270 36.46 18.22 5.46
CA THR A 270 35.10 17.70 5.20
C THR A 270 34.36 17.44 6.53
N LEU A 271 35.02 16.81 7.49
CA LEU A 271 34.42 16.50 8.80
C LEU A 271 34.10 17.77 9.63
N THR A 272 34.84 18.87 9.46
CA THR A 272 34.62 20.10 10.24
C THR A 272 33.53 21.04 9.70
N THR A 273 33.31 21.08 8.39
CA THR A 273 32.46 22.10 7.74
C THR A 273 30.96 21.78 7.80
N HIS A 274 30.58 20.50 7.87
CA HIS A 274 29.19 20.07 7.73
C HIS A 274 28.34 20.08 9.02
N HIS A 275 28.89 20.53 10.16
CA HIS A 275 28.17 20.58 11.45
C HIS A 275 27.06 21.67 11.57
N MET A 276 26.71 22.41 10.50
CA MET A 276 25.89 23.64 10.60
C MET A 276 24.64 23.67 9.71
N VAL A 277 23.89 22.57 9.57
CA VAL A 277 22.64 22.56 8.77
C VAL A 277 21.44 21.99 9.55
N GLY A 278 20.65 22.87 10.15
CA GLY A 278 19.30 22.58 10.64
C GLY A 278 18.44 23.85 10.60
N THR A 279 17.40 23.88 9.75
CA THR A 279 16.51 25.04 9.54
C THR A 279 15.12 24.86 10.18
N LEU A 280 14.86 23.72 10.80
CA LEU A 280 13.57 23.41 11.43
C LEU A 280 13.52 23.94 12.87
N PRO A 281 12.33 24.34 13.37
CA PRO A 281 12.19 24.84 14.73
C PRO A 281 12.48 23.74 15.76
N LYS A 282 13.13 24.13 16.86
CA LYS A 282 13.36 23.28 18.01
C LYS A 282 12.05 22.69 18.54
N LEU A 283 12.10 21.42 18.93
CA LEU A 283 10.95 20.74 19.53
C LEU A 283 10.93 20.96 21.03
N GLU A 284 9.87 21.58 21.53
CA GLU A 284 9.65 21.81 22.95
C GLU A 284 8.25 21.34 23.33
N LEU A 285 8.16 20.54 24.39
CA LEU A 285 6.88 20.13 24.93
C LEU A 285 6.29 21.28 25.76
N ARG A 286 5.04 21.66 25.49
CA ARG A 286 4.40 22.76 26.20
C ARG A 286 4.15 22.44 27.67
N SER A 287 4.32 23.44 28.53
CA SER A 287 4.03 23.37 29.96
C SER A 287 2.61 22.87 30.23
N GLY A 288 2.47 21.87 31.11
CA GLY A 288 1.17 21.27 31.45
C GLY A 288 0.75 20.09 30.57
N THR A 289 1.51 19.77 29.51
CA THR A 289 1.25 18.55 28.70
C THR A 289 1.60 17.30 29.51
N SER A 290 0.63 16.42 29.73
CA SER A 290 0.84 15.11 30.37
C SER A 290 0.76 14.00 29.34
N LEU A 291 1.81 13.16 29.29
CA LEU A 291 1.87 11.95 28.45
C LEU A 291 1.89 10.67 29.30
N ALA A 292 1.52 10.79 30.58
CA ALA A 292 1.39 9.67 31.49
C ALA A 292 0.07 8.92 31.25
N GLU A 293 0.05 7.65 31.65
CA GLU A 293 -1.18 6.86 31.67
C GLU A 293 -2.29 7.54 32.50
N PRO A 294 -3.57 7.40 32.12
CA PRO A 294 -4.66 7.98 32.87
C PRO A 294 -4.78 7.36 34.26
N ASN A 295 -5.14 8.19 35.23
CA ASN A 295 -5.45 7.73 36.59
C ASN A 295 -6.78 6.94 36.56
N ALA A 296 -6.71 5.67 36.97
CA ALA A 296 -7.87 4.80 37.09
C ALA A 296 -8.19 4.56 38.57
N THR A 297 -9.47 4.62 38.96
CA THR A 297 -9.86 4.50 40.37
C THR A 297 -9.59 3.11 40.95
N LYS A 298 -9.61 2.08 40.10
CA LYS A 298 -9.52 0.65 40.47
C LYS A 298 -10.61 0.20 41.45
N ILE A 299 -11.71 0.95 41.58
CA ILE A 299 -12.83 0.64 42.46
C ILE A 299 -14.07 0.42 41.58
N ILE A 300 -14.64 -0.79 41.64
CA ILE A 300 -15.87 -1.12 40.92
C ILE A 300 -17.07 -0.47 41.66
N PRO A 301 -17.87 0.39 41.01
CA PRO A 301 -19.10 0.92 41.60
C PRO A 301 -20.13 -0.17 41.89
N GLU A 302 -20.96 0.01 42.92
CA GLU A 302 -22.03 -0.95 43.25
C GLU A 302 -23.06 -1.12 42.13
N SER A 303 -23.27 -0.06 41.34
CA SER A 303 -24.13 -0.07 40.15
C SER A 303 -23.56 -0.91 38.99
N GLY A 304 -22.27 -1.25 39.03
CA GLY A 304 -21.53 -1.90 37.96
C GLY A 304 -20.79 -0.92 37.06
N CYS A 305 -20.13 -1.45 36.03
CA CYS A 305 -19.36 -0.65 35.05
C CYS A 305 -19.81 -0.95 33.62
N ALA A 306 -19.65 0.02 32.72
CA ALA A 306 -19.61 -0.26 31.30
C ALA A 306 -18.24 -0.81 30.88
N LEU A 307 -18.23 -1.71 29.90
CA LEU A 307 -17.03 -2.27 29.30
C LEU A 307 -16.92 -1.82 27.85
N GLY A 308 -15.83 -1.14 27.51
CA GLY A 308 -15.44 -0.84 26.14
C GLY A 308 -14.32 -1.75 25.68
N ILE A 309 -14.42 -2.25 24.45
CA ILE A 309 -13.41 -3.12 23.84
C ILE A 309 -13.03 -2.54 22.48
N ASP A 310 -11.78 -2.15 22.30
CA ASP A 310 -11.23 -1.76 21.00
C ASP A 310 -10.35 -2.87 20.45
N ILE A 311 -10.69 -3.37 19.26
CA ILE A 311 -10.03 -4.51 18.64
C ILE A 311 -9.26 -4.04 17.41
N GLY A 312 -8.04 -3.56 17.65
CA GLY A 312 -7.09 -3.16 16.62
C GLY A 312 -6.32 -4.34 16.01
N SER A 313 -5.64 -4.07 14.89
CA SER A 313 -4.76 -5.04 14.23
C SER A 313 -3.50 -5.37 15.06
N THR A 314 -3.09 -4.45 15.93
CA THR A 314 -1.86 -4.52 16.72
C THR A 314 -2.14 -4.74 18.20
N SER A 315 -3.11 -4.01 18.75
CA SER A 315 -3.53 -4.08 20.14
C SER A 315 -5.03 -4.30 20.30
N THR A 316 -5.40 -4.83 21.46
CA THR A 316 -6.77 -4.98 21.92
C THR A 316 -6.87 -4.35 23.30
N ASP A 317 -7.72 -3.35 23.43
CA ASP A 317 -7.84 -2.54 24.64
C ASP A 317 -9.18 -2.79 25.30
N LEU A 318 -9.17 -3.00 26.61
CA LEU A 318 -10.38 -3.19 27.41
C LEU A 318 -10.43 -2.09 28.47
N VAL A 319 -11.55 -1.37 28.54
CA VAL A 319 -11.73 -0.22 29.42
C VAL A 319 -13.01 -0.39 30.23
N LEU A 320 -12.92 -0.20 31.54
CA LEU A 320 -14.04 -0.14 32.45
C LEU A 320 -14.33 1.32 32.79
N VAL A 321 -15.57 1.72 32.57
CA VAL A 321 -16.06 3.08 32.83
C VAL A 321 -17.26 3.01 33.77
N GLY A 322 -17.31 3.86 34.77
CA GLY A 322 -18.47 3.96 35.65
C GLY A 322 -19.59 4.83 35.06
N ALA A 323 -20.59 5.20 35.87
CA ALA A 323 -21.83 5.79 35.36
C ALA A 323 -21.66 7.22 34.82
N ASP A 324 -20.71 7.99 35.36
CA ASP A 324 -20.48 9.39 35.02
C ASP A 324 -19.34 9.55 34.00
N GLY A 325 -18.85 8.44 33.45
CA GLY A 325 -17.66 8.43 32.59
C GLY A 325 -16.35 8.24 33.35
N GLU A 326 -16.36 8.01 34.67
CA GLU A 326 -15.13 7.84 35.42
C GLU A 326 -14.34 6.59 34.98
N LEU A 327 -13.03 6.73 34.74
CA LEU A 327 -12.17 5.61 34.36
C LEU A 327 -11.91 4.70 35.57
N VAL A 328 -12.48 3.50 35.55
CA VAL A 328 -12.35 2.53 36.64
C VAL A 328 -11.10 1.67 36.46
N ASP A 329 -10.90 1.14 35.26
CA ASP A 329 -9.76 0.28 34.94
C ASP A 329 -9.53 0.21 33.43
N PHE A 330 -8.32 -0.15 33.01
CA PHE A 330 -8.03 -0.40 31.61
C PHE A 330 -6.92 -1.43 31.45
N GLN A 331 -6.85 -2.04 30.28
CA GLN A 331 -5.81 -2.96 29.85
C GLN A 331 -5.46 -2.74 28.40
N TYR A 332 -4.17 -2.75 28.09
CA TYR A 332 -3.62 -2.74 26.74
C TYR A 332 -2.98 -4.10 26.46
N LEU A 333 -3.53 -4.87 25.51
CA LEU A 333 -3.06 -6.22 25.18
C LEU A 333 -2.59 -6.27 23.72
N ARG A 334 -1.57 -7.09 23.43
CA ARG A 334 -1.19 -7.37 22.03
C ARG A 334 -2.22 -8.31 21.39
N THR A 335 -2.76 -7.92 20.23
CA THR A 335 -3.72 -8.76 19.47
C THR A 335 -3.04 -10.00 18.90
N ALA A 336 -1.79 -9.88 18.43
CA ALA A 336 -0.96 -10.98 17.92
C ALA A 336 -1.65 -11.88 16.86
N GLY A 337 -2.56 -11.32 16.05
CA GLY A 337 -3.34 -12.07 15.06
C GLY A 337 -4.47 -12.94 15.64
N ASP A 338 -4.68 -12.93 16.96
CA ASP A 338 -5.78 -13.62 17.66
C ASP A 338 -6.63 -12.63 18.50
N PRO A 339 -7.54 -11.87 17.85
CA PRO A 339 -8.44 -10.97 18.55
C PRO A 339 -9.33 -11.64 19.60
N GLU A 340 -9.79 -12.87 19.34
CA GLU A 340 -10.66 -13.59 20.27
C GLU A 340 -9.90 -13.99 21.54
N GLY A 341 -8.69 -14.53 21.38
CA GLY A 341 -7.82 -14.86 22.50
C GLY A 341 -7.43 -13.64 23.33
N ALA A 342 -7.14 -12.51 22.69
CA ALA A 342 -6.80 -11.26 23.37
C ALA A 342 -7.96 -10.77 24.26
N VAL A 343 -9.19 -10.73 23.74
CA VAL A 343 -10.36 -10.31 24.52
C VAL A 343 -10.66 -11.31 25.66
N ARG A 344 -10.60 -12.63 25.40
CA ARG A 344 -10.77 -13.65 26.45
C ARG A 344 -9.76 -13.48 27.59
N LYS A 345 -8.49 -13.24 27.25
CA LYS A 345 -7.42 -12.99 28.23
C LYS A 345 -7.69 -11.72 29.03
N GLY A 346 -8.14 -10.64 28.39
CA GLY A 346 -8.49 -9.39 29.05
C GLY A 346 -9.65 -9.54 30.03
N LEU A 347 -10.72 -10.23 29.64
CA LEU A 347 -11.86 -10.54 30.51
C LEU A 347 -11.48 -11.44 31.69
N ALA A 348 -10.66 -12.47 31.46
CA ALA A 348 -10.17 -13.34 32.52
C ALA A 348 -9.30 -12.57 33.54
N SER A 349 -8.45 -11.66 33.05
CA SER A 349 -7.64 -10.77 33.90
C SER A 349 -8.50 -9.81 34.74
N ILE A 350 -9.58 -9.25 34.18
CA ILE A 350 -10.56 -8.44 34.93
C ILE A 350 -11.18 -9.28 36.04
N ARG A 351 -11.67 -10.48 35.70
CA ARG A 351 -12.30 -11.39 36.65
C ARG A 351 -11.34 -11.79 37.78
N GLN A 352 -10.07 -12.01 37.46
CA GLN A 352 -9.04 -12.34 38.47
C GLN A 352 -8.80 -11.19 39.45
N ARG A 353 -8.84 -9.93 38.98
CA ARG A 353 -8.53 -8.75 39.80
C ARG A 353 -9.72 -8.25 40.62
N PHE A 354 -10.93 -8.37 40.10
CA PHE A 354 -12.13 -7.74 40.68
C PHE A 354 -13.26 -8.73 41.01
N GLY A 355 -13.10 -10.02 40.66
CA GLY A 355 -14.16 -11.01 40.81
C GLY A 355 -15.23 -10.90 39.73
N ASP A 356 -16.44 -11.34 40.04
CA ASP A 356 -17.58 -11.26 39.12
C ASP A 356 -18.13 -9.82 39.12
N ILE A 357 -17.98 -9.12 37.98
CA ILE A 357 -18.45 -7.75 37.78
C ILE A 357 -19.79 -7.76 37.04
N ARG A 358 -20.71 -6.89 37.46
CA ARG A 358 -21.90 -6.56 36.68
C ARG A 358 -21.53 -5.55 35.59
N PHE A 359 -21.59 -5.95 34.32
CA PHE A 359 -21.49 -5.01 33.22
C PHE A 359 -22.85 -4.34 32.97
N THR A 360 -22.90 -3.01 33.03
CA THR A 360 -24.11 -2.21 32.78
C THR A 360 -24.35 -2.01 31.29
N ALA A 361 -23.26 -1.93 30.50
CA ALA A 361 -23.27 -1.89 29.05
C ALA A 361 -21.95 -2.43 28.49
N VAL A 362 -21.97 -3.00 27.29
CA VAL A 362 -20.75 -3.47 26.60
C VAL A 362 -20.68 -2.92 25.17
N GLY A 363 -19.61 -2.16 24.90
CA GLY A 363 -19.31 -1.56 23.61
C GLY A 363 -18.10 -2.21 22.95
N VAL A 364 -18.16 -2.40 21.63
CA VAL A 364 -17.05 -2.94 20.84
C VAL A 364 -16.78 -2.07 19.61
N THR A 365 -15.50 -1.73 19.41
CA THR A 365 -15.01 -0.97 18.26
C THR A 365 -13.73 -1.59 17.66
N GLY A 366 -13.14 -0.90 16.69
CA GLY A 366 -11.96 -1.36 15.96
C GLY A 366 -12.29 -2.31 14.82
N SER A 367 -11.24 -2.90 14.24
CA SER A 367 -11.32 -3.77 13.05
C SER A 367 -12.04 -5.10 13.27
N GLY A 368 -11.95 -5.68 14.48
CA GLY A 368 -12.57 -6.96 14.83
C GLY A 368 -14.00 -6.89 15.37
N ARG A 369 -14.57 -5.68 15.46
CA ARG A 369 -15.80 -5.40 16.21
C ARG A 369 -17.02 -6.21 15.83
N GLU A 370 -17.24 -6.46 14.54
CA GLU A 370 -18.46 -7.12 14.05
C GLU A 370 -18.51 -8.58 14.50
N ARG A 371 -17.38 -9.28 14.36
CA ARG A 371 -17.25 -10.69 14.73
C ARG A 371 -17.36 -10.86 16.25
N ILE A 372 -16.62 -10.06 17.00
CA ILE A 372 -16.58 -10.20 18.47
C ILE A 372 -17.85 -9.66 19.11
N GLY A 373 -18.32 -8.49 18.69
CA GLY A 373 -19.51 -7.85 19.22
C GLY A 373 -20.74 -8.76 19.12
N LYS A 374 -20.95 -9.40 17.96
CA LYS A 374 -22.03 -10.39 17.79
C LYS A 374 -21.85 -11.60 18.72
N ARG A 375 -20.64 -12.12 18.84
CA ARG A 375 -20.34 -13.31 19.64
C ARG A 375 -20.62 -13.11 21.13
N ILE A 376 -20.31 -11.94 21.67
CA ILE A 376 -20.43 -11.65 23.11
C ILE A 376 -21.77 -11.02 23.50
N GLY A 377 -22.62 -10.71 22.52
CA GLY A 377 -23.85 -9.95 22.75
C GLY A 377 -23.59 -8.49 23.14
N ALA A 378 -22.64 -7.82 22.48
CA ALA A 378 -22.34 -6.41 22.75
C ALA A 378 -23.57 -5.52 22.50
N ASP A 379 -23.78 -4.55 23.38
CA ASP A 379 -24.88 -3.59 23.32
C ASP A 379 -24.67 -2.54 22.22
N ALA A 380 -23.42 -2.16 21.98
CA ALA A 380 -23.05 -1.26 20.90
C ALA A 380 -21.85 -1.81 20.10
N VAL A 381 -22.05 -1.98 18.80
CA VAL A 381 -20.96 -2.22 17.84
C VAL A 381 -20.83 -0.98 16.98
N ARG A 382 -19.74 -0.22 17.17
CA ARG A 382 -19.53 1.10 16.55
C ARG A 382 -18.18 1.13 15.85
N ASP A 383 -18.10 1.85 14.75
CA ASP A 383 -16.81 2.07 14.10
C ASP A 383 -15.88 2.90 14.99
N GLU A 384 -14.59 2.81 14.68
CA GLU A 384 -13.54 3.45 15.46
C GLU A 384 -13.58 4.98 15.37
N ILE A 385 -14.05 5.55 14.26
CA ILE A 385 -14.16 7.01 14.10
C ILE A 385 -15.14 7.56 15.12
N THR A 386 -16.32 6.95 15.20
CA THR A 386 -17.37 7.37 16.16
C THR A 386 -16.90 7.18 17.61
N ALA A 387 -16.18 6.09 17.91
CA ALA A 387 -15.67 5.83 19.26
C ALA A 387 -14.57 6.84 19.66
N GLN A 388 -13.59 7.09 18.80
CA GLN A 388 -12.53 8.08 19.04
C GLN A 388 -13.12 9.49 19.25
N ALA A 389 -14.05 9.90 18.37
CA ALA A 389 -14.75 11.17 18.49
C ALA A 389 -15.52 11.29 19.81
N LYS A 390 -16.22 10.22 20.24
CA LYS A 390 -16.93 10.20 21.51
C LYS A 390 -15.98 10.36 22.70
N GLY A 391 -14.86 9.63 22.68
CA GLY A 391 -13.84 9.73 23.71
C GLY A 391 -13.26 11.14 23.79
N ALA A 392 -12.95 11.76 22.65
CA ALA A 392 -12.44 13.13 22.59
C ALA A 392 -13.46 14.15 23.11
N ALA A 393 -14.71 14.07 22.65
CA ALA A 393 -15.78 15.01 23.02
C ALA A 393 -16.21 14.90 24.49
N HIS A 394 -16.01 13.74 25.12
CA HIS A 394 -16.25 13.60 26.56
C HIS A 394 -15.21 14.36 27.39
N TRP A 395 -13.93 14.29 27.00
CA TRP A 395 -12.83 14.96 27.73
C TRP A 395 -12.71 16.44 27.40
N VAL A 396 -12.92 16.80 26.13
CA VAL A 396 -12.86 18.17 25.63
C VAL A 396 -14.19 18.45 24.93
N PRO A 397 -15.21 18.95 25.65
CA PRO A 397 -16.55 19.18 25.09
C PRO A 397 -16.58 20.14 23.89
N GLU A 398 -15.59 21.01 23.80
CA GLU A 398 -15.40 22.00 22.72
C GLU A 398 -14.57 21.46 21.53
N VAL A 399 -14.18 20.17 21.55
CA VAL A 399 -13.38 19.58 20.47
C VAL A 399 -14.09 19.75 19.12
N ASP A 400 -13.31 20.22 18.14
CA ASP A 400 -13.75 20.31 16.75
C ASP A 400 -12.88 19.46 15.80
N THR A 401 -11.70 19.04 16.27
CA THR A 401 -10.76 18.27 15.47
C THR A 401 -10.07 17.22 16.33
N VAL A 402 -10.00 15.99 15.85
CA VAL A 402 -9.20 14.92 16.45
C VAL A 402 -8.12 14.50 15.47
N PHE A 403 -6.88 14.47 15.94
CA PHE A 403 -5.79 13.78 15.26
C PHE A 403 -5.46 12.52 16.05
N GLU A 404 -5.76 11.37 15.47
CA GLU A 404 -5.41 10.08 16.06
C GLU A 404 -4.27 9.44 15.25
N ILE A 405 -3.18 9.07 15.92
CA ILE A 405 -2.10 8.32 15.30
C ILE A 405 -1.89 7.00 16.04
N GLY A 406 -2.35 5.94 15.39
CA GLY A 406 -2.16 4.57 15.81
C GLY A 406 -0.82 3.98 15.34
N GLY A 407 -0.63 2.70 15.65
CA GLY A 407 0.56 1.96 15.25
C GLY A 407 0.66 1.73 13.74
N GLN A 408 -0.47 1.50 13.05
CA GLN A 408 -0.48 1.12 11.62
C GLN A 408 -1.29 2.04 10.73
N ASP A 409 -2.22 2.79 11.31
CA ASP A 409 -3.07 3.75 10.63
C ASP A 409 -3.12 5.04 11.43
N SER A 410 -3.66 6.08 10.80
CA SER A 410 -3.83 7.39 11.42
C SER A 410 -5.10 8.04 10.87
N LYS A 411 -5.77 8.84 11.70
CA LYS A 411 -7.13 9.31 11.46
C LYS A 411 -7.25 10.80 11.79
N TYR A 412 -7.82 11.52 10.85
CA TYR A 412 -8.34 12.87 11.04
C TYR A 412 -9.86 12.78 11.24
N ILE A 413 -10.40 13.45 12.24
CA ILE A 413 -11.84 13.53 12.49
C ILE A 413 -12.24 14.97 12.74
N SER A 414 -13.26 15.45 12.04
CA SER A 414 -13.90 16.75 12.26
C SER A 414 -15.20 16.54 13.01
N ILE A 415 -15.39 17.31 14.07
CA ILE A 415 -16.53 17.23 14.97
C ILE A 415 -17.28 18.57 14.96
N GLN A 416 -18.61 18.52 14.86
CA GLN A 416 -19.48 19.66 15.06
C GLN A 416 -20.63 19.26 15.99
N ASN A 417 -20.84 20.05 17.05
CA ASN A 417 -21.86 19.78 18.07
C ASN A 417 -21.77 18.36 18.69
N GLY A 418 -20.55 17.85 18.88
CA GLY A 418 -20.30 16.51 19.42
C GLY A 418 -20.51 15.35 18.44
N GLU A 419 -20.88 15.63 17.18
CA GLU A 419 -21.05 14.62 16.14
C GLU A 419 -19.97 14.71 15.06
N VAL A 420 -19.63 13.57 14.46
CA VAL A 420 -18.67 13.49 13.36
C VAL A 420 -19.28 14.04 12.07
N VAL A 421 -18.67 15.06 11.49
CA VAL A 421 -19.12 15.66 10.22
C VAL A 421 -18.23 15.33 9.03
N ASP A 422 -16.95 15.05 9.26
CA ASP A 422 -15.99 14.63 8.24
C ASP A 422 -14.90 13.79 8.90
N PHE A 423 -14.27 12.89 8.15
CA PHE A 423 -13.12 12.14 8.60
C PHE A 423 -12.24 11.69 7.42
N GLN A 424 -10.98 11.40 7.71
CA GLN A 424 -10.05 10.79 6.77
C GLN A 424 -9.16 9.80 7.52
N MET A 425 -8.90 8.66 6.90
CA MET A 425 -8.02 7.64 7.48
C MET A 425 -7.02 7.17 6.42
N ASN A 426 -5.80 6.92 6.86
CA ASN A 426 -4.78 6.28 6.04
C ASN A 426 -4.59 4.82 6.47
N LYS A 427 -4.81 3.89 5.55
CA LYS A 427 -4.67 2.44 5.78
C LYS A 427 -3.47 1.78 5.10
N ILE A 428 -2.79 2.51 4.20
CA ILE A 428 -1.81 1.91 3.27
C ILE A 428 -0.39 2.42 3.54
N CYS A 429 -0.26 3.66 3.99
CA CYS A 429 1.04 4.31 4.12
C CYS A 429 1.51 4.29 5.58
N ALA A 430 2.63 3.62 5.86
CA ALA A 430 3.27 3.63 7.18
C ALA A 430 3.87 5.00 7.54
N ALA A 431 4.22 5.84 6.54
CA ALA A 431 4.74 7.18 6.79
C ALA A 431 3.64 8.04 7.43
N GLY A 432 3.89 8.49 8.66
CA GLY A 432 2.91 9.20 9.49
C GLY A 432 2.21 8.33 10.55
N THR A 433 2.72 7.13 10.86
CA THR A 433 2.16 6.21 11.88
C THR A 433 3.22 5.76 12.88
N GLY A 434 2.82 5.12 14.00
CA GLY A 434 3.75 4.64 15.03
C GLY A 434 4.74 3.58 14.53
N SER A 435 4.34 2.74 13.59
CA SER A 435 5.22 1.73 12.99
C SER A 435 6.42 2.33 12.28
N PHE A 436 6.27 3.54 11.72
CA PHE A 436 7.40 4.25 11.13
C PHE A 436 8.42 4.68 12.18
N VAL A 437 7.95 5.18 13.33
CA VAL A 437 8.82 5.57 14.46
C VAL A 437 9.60 4.36 14.97
N GLU A 438 8.91 3.24 15.16
CA GLU A 438 9.51 1.97 15.60
C GLU A 438 10.58 1.48 14.62
N GLU A 439 10.29 1.49 13.32
CA GLU A 439 11.24 1.11 12.27
C GLU A 439 12.47 2.05 12.25
N GLN A 440 12.28 3.37 12.33
CA GLN A 440 13.42 4.32 12.30
C GLN A 440 14.25 4.26 13.59
N ALA A 441 13.60 4.15 14.76
CA ALA A 441 14.29 4.04 16.04
C ALA A 441 15.19 2.79 16.08
N ALA A 442 14.66 1.63 15.68
CA ALA A 442 15.42 0.38 15.63
C ALA A 442 16.65 0.49 14.70
N ARG A 443 16.50 1.11 13.53
CA ARG A 443 17.59 1.27 12.55
C ARG A 443 18.67 2.24 13.02
N MET A 444 18.28 3.31 13.69
CA MET A 444 19.21 4.24 14.33
C MET A 444 19.83 3.66 15.61
N GLY A 445 19.44 2.47 16.04
CA GLY A 445 19.88 1.85 17.30
C GLY A 445 19.43 2.64 18.53
N ILE A 446 18.25 3.24 18.48
CA ILE A 446 17.64 4.01 19.58
C ILE A 446 16.49 3.17 20.16
N PRO A 447 16.48 2.88 21.47
CA PRO A 447 15.31 2.29 22.13
C PRO A 447 14.07 3.19 21.92
N LEU A 448 12.91 2.59 21.58
CA LEU A 448 11.71 3.37 21.22
C LEU A 448 11.31 4.39 22.30
N ALA A 449 11.43 4.02 23.58
CA ALA A 449 11.13 4.91 24.71
C ALA A 449 12.09 6.11 24.84
N GLU A 450 13.32 6.00 24.31
CA GLU A 450 14.33 7.06 24.34
C GLU A 450 14.26 7.99 23.12
N PHE A 451 13.54 7.59 22.06
CA PHE A 451 13.49 8.33 20.80
C PHE A 451 12.94 9.75 20.96
N GLY A 452 11.80 9.90 21.65
CA GLY A 452 11.19 11.21 21.90
C GLY A 452 12.06 12.12 22.78
N PRO A 453 12.53 11.67 23.95
CA PRO A 453 13.46 12.43 24.77
C PRO A 453 14.73 12.87 24.03
N LEU A 454 15.30 11.99 23.20
CA LEU A 454 16.46 12.32 22.37
C LEU A 454 16.12 13.40 21.34
N ALA A 455 14.96 13.33 20.69
CA ALA A 455 14.50 14.36 19.77
C ALA A 455 14.34 15.74 20.45
N LEU A 456 13.83 15.78 21.69
CA LEU A 456 13.70 17.04 22.45
C LEU A 456 15.04 17.66 22.87
N SER A 457 16.12 16.88 22.92
CA SER A 457 17.47 17.40 23.21
C SER A 457 18.16 18.08 22.02
N SER A 458 17.56 18.04 20.83
CA SER A 458 18.08 18.70 19.63
C SER A 458 18.01 20.22 19.75
N GLU A 459 19.09 20.90 19.38
CA GLU A 459 19.11 22.36 19.20
C GLU A 459 18.91 22.75 17.73
N HIS A 460 19.28 21.88 16.78
CA HIS A 460 19.25 22.16 15.36
C HIS A 460 18.63 21.00 14.55
N PRO A 461 17.30 20.79 14.61
CA PRO A 461 16.65 19.67 13.96
C PRO A 461 16.94 19.60 12.44
N ALA A 462 17.24 18.39 11.96
CA ALA A 462 17.63 18.13 10.58
C ALA A 462 16.43 18.21 9.63
N SER A 463 16.60 18.86 8.48
CA SER A 463 15.55 18.88 7.45
C SER A 463 15.63 17.64 6.56
N LEU A 464 14.85 16.61 6.88
CA LEU A 464 14.81 15.35 6.12
C LEU A 464 13.73 15.36 5.01
N GLY A 465 12.87 16.37 5.00
CA GLY A 465 11.77 16.57 4.06
C GLY A 465 10.57 15.63 4.27
N GLU A 466 9.60 15.74 3.36
CA GLU A 466 8.37 14.94 3.36
C GLU A 466 8.47 13.77 2.39
N ARG A 467 8.74 12.60 2.94
CA ARG A 467 9.15 11.45 2.14
C ARG A 467 8.45 10.17 2.61
N CYS A 468 8.29 9.21 1.69
CA CYS A 468 7.87 7.85 2.05
C CYS A 468 8.86 7.24 3.03
N THR A 469 8.44 6.22 3.79
CA THR A 469 9.32 5.51 4.72
C THR A 469 10.62 5.04 4.07
N VAL A 470 10.55 4.60 2.82
CA VAL A 470 11.69 4.18 2.00
C VAL A 470 12.66 5.32 1.67
N PHE A 471 12.15 6.52 1.40
CA PHE A 471 12.97 7.66 0.98
C PHE A 471 13.54 8.42 2.17
N ILE A 472 12.88 8.38 3.33
CA ILE A 472 13.46 8.96 4.56
C ILE A 472 14.75 8.26 4.92
N GLU A 473 14.89 6.97 4.60
CA GLU A 473 16.10 6.20 4.91
C GLU A 473 17.32 6.80 4.23
N THR A 474 17.18 7.15 2.95
CA THR A 474 18.23 7.82 2.19
C THR A 474 18.55 9.18 2.80
N ALA A 475 17.52 9.92 3.25
CA ALA A 475 17.72 11.21 3.91
C ALA A 475 18.44 11.06 5.25
N ILE A 476 18.08 10.08 6.08
CA ILE A 476 18.79 9.76 7.34
C ILE A 476 20.24 9.36 7.06
N ALA A 477 20.48 8.53 6.04
CA ALA A 477 21.82 8.09 5.67
C ALA A 477 22.68 9.26 5.17
N SER A 478 22.11 10.17 4.36
CA SER A 478 22.77 11.41 3.92
C SER A 478 23.07 12.32 5.10
N ALA A 479 22.07 12.62 5.93
CA ALA A 479 22.22 13.46 7.12
C ALA A 479 23.29 12.91 8.08
N SER A 480 23.29 11.59 8.31
CA SER A 480 24.33 10.95 9.11
C SER A 480 25.70 11.11 8.44
N ALA A 481 25.77 10.92 7.12
CA ALA A 481 27.00 11.03 6.35
C ALA A 481 27.62 12.43 6.37
N GLU A 482 26.75 13.43 6.46
CA GLU A 482 27.08 14.85 6.66
C GLU A 482 27.45 15.16 8.12
N GLY A 483 27.43 14.18 9.03
CA GLY A 483 27.83 14.36 10.44
C GLY A 483 26.77 14.95 11.35
N ILE A 484 25.51 15.00 10.90
CA ILE A 484 24.38 15.47 11.71
C ILE A 484 24.15 14.55 12.91
N SER A 485 23.90 15.12 14.08
CA SER A 485 23.77 14.35 15.31
C SER A 485 22.52 13.46 15.32
N ARG A 486 22.54 12.37 16.09
CA ARG A 486 21.37 11.49 16.25
C ARG A 486 20.16 12.23 16.83
N ALA A 487 20.38 13.23 17.69
CA ALA A 487 19.33 14.06 18.26
C ALA A 487 18.66 14.92 17.18
N ASP A 488 19.45 15.58 16.34
CA ASP A 488 18.96 16.43 15.26
C ASP A 488 18.21 15.63 14.19
N ILE A 489 18.69 14.43 13.87
CA ILE A 489 17.98 13.48 12.98
C ILE A 489 16.68 13.02 13.63
N ALA A 490 16.67 12.65 14.92
CA ALA A 490 15.45 12.21 15.61
C ALA A 490 14.39 13.32 15.68
N ALA A 491 14.81 14.57 15.92
CA ALA A 491 13.94 15.74 15.87
C ALA A 491 13.40 16.02 14.46
N GLY A 492 14.28 15.93 13.45
CA GLY A 492 13.91 16.01 12.04
C GLY A 492 12.87 14.96 11.64
N LEU A 493 13.01 13.73 12.14
CA LEU A 493 12.06 12.65 11.91
C LEU A 493 10.70 12.92 12.57
N CYS A 494 10.67 13.45 13.81
CA CYS A 494 9.41 13.84 14.46
C CYS A 494 8.65 14.89 13.63
N HIS A 495 9.36 15.90 13.12
CA HIS A 495 8.80 16.88 12.16
C HIS A 495 8.28 16.20 10.89
N SER A 496 9.08 15.34 10.25
CA SER A 496 8.69 14.63 9.03
C SER A 496 7.47 13.72 9.24
N ILE A 497 7.28 13.12 10.42
CA ILE A 497 6.11 12.30 10.75
C ILE A 497 4.85 13.15 10.77
N VAL A 498 4.88 14.26 11.51
CA VAL A 498 3.75 15.17 11.62
C VAL A 498 3.44 15.78 10.25
N GLN A 499 4.44 16.27 9.51
CA GLN A 499 4.23 16.80 8.15
C GLN A 499 3.62 15.76 7.20
N ASN A 500 4.12 14.51 7.22
CA ASN A 500 3.54 13.43 6.43
C ASN A 500 2.07 13.16 6.80
N TYR A 501 1.75 13.14 8.10
CA TYR A 501 0.39 12.97 8.57
C TYR A 501 -0.51 14.13 8.08
N LEU A 502 -0.08 15.38 8.26
CA LEU A 502 -0.84 16.55 7.86
C LEU A 502 -1.07 16.59 6.35
N HIS A 503 -0.08 16.29 5.52
CA HIS A 503 -0.28 16.37 4.08
C HIS A 503 -1.02 15.16 3.48
N LYS A 504 -0.86 13.97 4.04
CA LYS A 504 -1.46 12.75 3.46
C LYS A 504 -2.80 12.38 4.07
N VAL A 505 -3.01 12.70 5.35
CA VAL A 505 -4.25 12.34 6.07
C VAL A 505 -5.14 13.55 6.23
N VAL A 506 -4.63 14.68 6.71
CA VAL A 506 -5.45 15.89 6.81
C VAL A 506 -5.67 16.50 5.41
N GLY A 507 -4.62 16.59 4.61
CA GLY A 507 -4.65 17.16 3.26
C GLY A 507 -5.14 18.59 3.27
N SER A 508 -6.15 18.89 2.46
CA SER A 508 -6.80 20.21 2.40
C SER A 508 -8.02 20.35 3.31
N LYS A 509 -8.23 19.43 4.26
CA LYS A 509 -9.39 19.47 5.17
C LYS A 509 -9.22 20.59 6.21
N PRO A 510 -10.33 21.23 6.63
CA PRO A 510 -10.28 22.35 7.56
C PRO A 510 -9.92 21.88 8.97
N VAL A 511 -8.85 22.41 9.58
CA VAL A 511 -8.49 22.14 10.98
C VAL A 511 -9.06 23.23 11.88
N GLY A 512 -9.83 22.84 12.90
CA GLY A 512 -10.49 23.74 13.86
C GLY A 512 -9.65 24.09 15.09
N GLN A 513 -10.18 24.95 15.96
CA GLN A 513 -9.45 25.59 17.06
C GLN A 513 -9.16 24.67 18.25
N HIS A 514 -9.99 23.66 18.49
CA HIS A 514 -9.85 22.74 19.63
C HIS A 514 -9.46 21.35 19.11
N ILE A 515 -8.14 21.13 19.02
CA ILE A 515 -7.53 19.91 18.49
C ILE A 515 -7.18 18.96 19.63
N VAL A 516 -7.67 17.72 19.56
CA VAL A 516 -7.32 16.66 20.51
C VAL A 516 -6.41 15.63 19.82
N LEU A 517 -5.24 15.36 20.41
CA LEU A 517 -4.36 14.26 20.04
C LEU A 517 -4.76 12.98 20.78
N GLN A 518 -4.81 11.88 20.02
CA GLN A 518 -5.09 10.54 20.51
C GLN A 518 -4.18 9.50 19.81
N GLY A 519 -4.10 8.30 20.38
CA GLY A 519 -3.39 7.16 19.81
C GLY A 519 -2.06 6.88 20.48
N GLY A 520 -1.57 5.65 20.31
CA GLY A 520 -0.37 5.16 21.00
C GLY A 520 0.94 5.85 20.59
N VAL A 521 0.94 6.71 19.58
CA VAL A 521 2.13 7.50 19.23
C VAL A 521 2.35 8.68 20.17
N ASP A 522 1.31 9.12 20.88
CA ASP A 522 1.37 10.27 21.77
C ASP A 522 2.23 10.02 23.03
N TYR A 523 2.62 8.76 23.32
CA TYR A 523 3.69 8.47 24.30
C TYR A 523 5.04 9.07 23.90
N ASN A 524 5.24 9.41 22.62
CA ASN A 524 6.47 10.01 22.13
C ASN A 524 6.43 11.54 22.27
N PRO A 525 7.15 12.13 23.23
CA PRO A 525 7.08 13.57 23.47
C PRO A 525 7.63 14.42 22.31
N GLY A 526 8.51 13.87 21.47
CA GLY A 526 9.01 14.57 20.28
C GLY A 526 7.93 14.77 19.23
N ILE A 527 7.02 13.79 19.06
CA ILE A 527 5.92 13.87 18.09
C ILE A 527 4.83 14.82 18.59
N VAL A 528 4.50 14.76 19.88
CA VAL A 528 3.56 15.72 20.49
C VAL A 528 4.11 17.14 20.38
N ALA A 529 5.39 17.36 20.68
CA ALA A 529 6.05 18.65 20.48
C ALA A 529 6.02 19.11 19.01
N ALA A 530 6.14 18.20 18.05
CA ALA A 530 6.04 18.53 16.62
C ALA A 530 4.62 18.98 16.22
N PHE A 531 3.56 18.34 16.76
CA PHE A 531 2.19 18.83 16.58
C PHE A 531 1.96 20.19 17.23
N GLN A 532 2.47 20.39 18.45
CA GLN A 532 2.40 21.68 19.16
C GLN A 532 3.22 22.77 18.46
N SER A 533 4.29 22.42 17.76
CA SER A 533 5.05 23.33 16.90
C SER A 533 4.23 23.77 15.69
N ALA A 534 3.45 22.86 15.10
CA ALA A 534 2.62 23.14 13.92
C ALA A 534 1.35 23.94 14.22
N TYR A 535 0.65 23.65 15.32
CA TYR A 535 -0.69 24.23 15.61
C TYR A 535 -0.78 25.06 16.89
N GLY A 536 0.29 25.12 17.67
CA GLY A 536 0.36 25.97 18.84
C GLY A 536 -0.53 25.52 20.00
N ASP A 537 -1.19 26.49 20.65
CA ASP A 537 -2.07 26.29 21.83
C ASP A 537 -3.38 25.55 21.51
N ARG A 538 -3.66 25.33 20.23
CA ARG A 538 -4.86 24.62 19.78
C ARG A 538 -4.82 23.13 20.10
N VAL A 539 -3.65 22.58 20.40
CA VAL A 539 -3.41 21.14 20.55
C VAL A 539 -3.42 20.72 22.02
N GLN A 540 -4.33 19.81 22.36
CA GLN A 540 -4.44 19.17 23.66
C GLN A 540 -4.25 17.65 23.51
N VAL A 541 -3.57 17.01 24.45
CA VAL A 541 -3.45 15.54 24.47
C VAL A 541 -4.55 14.97 25.35
N SER A 542 -5.33 14.03 24.83
CA SER A 542 -6.38 13.37 25.62
C SER A 542 -5.76 12.62 26.81
N PRO A 543 -6.27 12.72 28.05
CA PRO A 543 -5.73 11.93 29.17
C PRO A 543 -5.78 10.42 28.94
N VAL A 544 -6.71 9.97 28.09
CA VAL A 544 -6.92 8.57 27.72
C VAL A 544 -6.42 8.26 26.30
N PHE A 545 -5.47 9.04 25.77
CA PHE A 545 -4.99 8.95 24.38
C PHE A 545 -4.65 7.51 23.95
N SER A 546 -4.14 6.67 24.85
CA SER A 546 -3.72 5.30 24.56
C SER A 546 -4.86 4.29 24.46
N ILE A 547 -6.04 4.60 25.00
CA ILE A 547 -7.20 3.71 25.12
C ILE A 547 -8.50 4.37 24.66
N SER A 548 -8.40 5.50 23.94
CA SER A 548 -9.51 6.40 23.63
C SER A 548 -10.63 5.75 22.84
N GLY A 549 -10.30 4.83 21.93
CA GLY A 549 -11.29 4.05 21.18
C GLY A 549 -12.14 3.15 22.08
N ALA A 550 -11.50 2.38 22.97
CA ALA A 550 -12.21 1.52 23.91
C ALA A 550 -13.03 2.36 24.91
N TYR A 551 -12.47 3.45 25.42
CA TYR A 551 -13.18 4.38 26.30
C TYR A 551 -14.43 4.95 25.64
N GLY A 552 -14.33 5.46 24.41
CA GLY A 552 -15.47 5.95 23.65
C GLY A 552 -16.51 4.88 23.33
N ALA A 553 -16.09 3.63 23.09
CA ALA A 553 -16.99 2.51 22.90
C ALA A 553 -17.82 2.20 24.16
N ALA A 554 -17.22 2.30 25.36
CA ALA A 554 -17.93 2.12 26.63
C ALA A 554 -19.04 3.18 26.80
N LEU A 555 -18.71 4.45 26.53
CA LEU A 555 -19.67 5.56 26.60
C LEU A 555 -20.82 5.39 25.60
N LEU A 556 -20.51 5.03 24.35
CA LEU A 556 -21.52 4.77 23.33
C LEU A 556 -22.44 3.60 23.70
N ALA A 557 -21.93 2.60 24.41
CA ALA A 557 -22.73 1.49 24.89
C ALA A 557 -23.68 1.92 26.00
N GLN A 558 -23.24 2.75 26.95
CA GLN A 558 -24.12 3.31 27.99
C GLN A 558 -25.27 4.10 27.37
N GLU A 559 -24.98 4.94 26.36
CA GLU A 559 -26.01 5.69 25.65
C GLU A 559 -26.98 4.79 24.88
N ALA A 560 -26.48 3.71 24.28
CA ALA A 560 -27.31 2.76 23.53
C ALA A 560 -28.22 1.92 24.43
N VAL A 561 -27.76 1.55 25.62
CA VAL A 561 -28.53 0.78 26.61
C VAL A 561 -29.56 1.66 27.33
N GLY A 562 -29.17 2.89 27.71
CA GLY A 562 -30.01 3.76 28.54
C GLY A 562 -30.41 3.07 29.84
N ASP A 563 -31.71 3.03 30.13
CA ASP A 563 -32.27 2.38 31.33
C ASP A 563 -32.50 0.86 31.19
N ALA A 564 -32.17 0.27 30.03
CA ALA A 564 -32.36 -1.16 29.78
C ALA A 564 -31.27 -2.03 30.44
N LEU A 565 -31.46 -3.36 30.41
CA LEU A 565 -30.42 -4.30 30.81
C LEU A 565 -29.52 -4.66 29.62
N SER A 566 -28.21 -4.77 29.88
CA SER A 566 -27.23 -5.23 28.88
C SER A 566 -27.59 -6.62 28.33
N ARG A 567 -27.33 -6.79 27.04
CA ARG A 567 -27.46 -8.05 26.29
C ARG A 567 -26.21 -8.92 26.35
N PHE A 568 -25.19 -8.48 27.08
CA PHE A 568 -23.92 -9.18 27.17
C PHE A 568 -24.10 -10.58 27.77
N VAL A 569 -23.65 -11.60 27.03
CA VAL A 569 -23.75 -13.02 27.41
C VAL A 569 -22.39 -13.65 27.72
N GLY A 570 -21.30 -12.91 27.53
CA GLY A 570 -19.93 -13.41 27.66
C GLY A 570 -19.47 -14.26 26.48
N PHE A 571 -18.32 -14.92 26.62
CA PHE A 571 -17.67 -15.70 25.55
C PHE A 571 -17.97 -17.20 25.57
N ASP A 572 -18.46 -17.72 26.69
CA ASP A 572 -18.62 -19.17 26.96
C ASP A 572 -20.06 -19.64 26.85
N SER A 573 -21.01 -18.70 26.79
CA SER A 573 -22.37 -18.96 26.34
C SER A 573 -22.42 -18.62 24.85
N PRO A 574 -22.82 -19.54 23.96
CA PRO A 574 -23.23 -19.10 22.64
C PRO A 574 -24.36 -18.09 22.86
N ALA A 575 -24.20 -16.87 22.34
CA ALA A 575 -25.38 -16.04 22.12
C ALA A 575 -26.37 -16.95 21.41
N LYS A 576 -27.51 -17.26 22.06
CA LYS A 576 -28.61 -17.97 21.39
C LYS A 576 -28.76 -17.27 20.07
N ASP A 577 -28.64 -18.04 18.98
CA ASP A 577 -28.63 -17.52 17.64
C ASP A 577 -29.56 -16.31 17.58
N ALA A 578 -28.99 -15.14 17.31
CA ALA A 578 -29.73 -14.17 16.53
C ALA A 578 -29.88 -14.79 15.12
N GLU A 579 -30.51 -15.96 15.04
CA GLU A 579 -31.13 -16.49 13.85
C GLU A 579 -32.17 -15.44 13.50
N ASP A 580 -31.80 -14.62 12.52
CA ASP A 580 -32.69 -14.03 11.53
C ASP A 580 -34.14 -13.83 12.01
N SER A 581 -34.34 -13.02 13.06
CA SER A 581 -35.47 -12.11 13.04
C SER A 581 -35.11 -10.92 12.15
N ARG A 582 -34.57 -11.17 10.94
CA ARG A 582 -34.72 -10.19 9.87
C ARG A 582 -36.22 -10.00 9.79
N SER A 583 -36.69 -8.79 10.09
CA SER A 583 -38.08 -8.51 9.85
C SER A 583 -38.38 -8.92 8.40
N ALA A 584 -39.57 -9.48 8.15
CA ALA A 584 -39.96 -9.87 6.79
C ALA A 584 -39.75 -8.72 5.78
N GLU A 585 -39.76 -7.47 6.26
CA GLU A 585 -39.45 -6.27 5.53
C GLU A 585 -37.96 -6.13 5.12
N ILE A 586 -37.00 -6.43 6.00
CA ILE A 586 -35.56 -6.41 5.65
C ILE A 586 -35.29 -7.42 4.54
N GLN A 587 -35.77 -8.66 4.68
CA GLN A 587 -35.56 -9.69 3.67
C GLN A 587 -36.22 -9.30 2.34
N LYS A 588 -37.43 -8.73 2.38
CA LYS A 588 -38.12 -8.20 1.20
C LYS A 588 -37.32 -7.08 0.51
N ASN A 589 -36.70 -6.18 1.28
CA ASN A 589 -35.87 -5.10 0.73
C ASN A 589 -34.60 -5.66 0.04
N ILE A 590 -33.96 -6.66 0.65
CA ILE A 590 -32.79 -7.36 0.06
C ILE A 590 -33.17 -8.05 -1.24
N ASP A 591 -34.27 -8.82 -1.23
CA ASP A 591 -34.72 -9.56 -2.41
C ASP A 591 -35.12 -8.61 -3.54
N PHE A 592 -35.76 -7.48 -3.20
CA PHE A 592 -36.04 -6.41 -4.15
C PHE A 592 -34.76 -5.87 -4.78
N TYR A 593 -33.76 -5.51 -3.96
CA TYR A 593 -32.51 -4.94 -4.47
C TYR A 593 -31.77 -5.91 -5.41
N LYS A 594 -31.68 -7.19 -5.04
CA LYS A 594 -31.03 -8.24 -5.84
C LYS A 594 -31.80 -8.64 -7.11
N GLN A 595 -33.05 -8.21 -7.26
CA GLN A 595 -33.84 -8.51 -8.46
C GLN A 595 -33.25 -7.84 -9.71
N ALA A 596 -32.59 -6.69 -9.58
CA ALA A 596 -31.98 -5.99 -10.71
C ALA A 596 -30.87 -6.84 -11.39
N ASP A 597 -30.06 -7.55 -10.60
CA ASP A 597 -29.02 -8.45 -11.13
C ASP A 597 -29.63 -9.64 -11.87
N LYS A 598 -30.74 -10.18 -11.36
CA LYS A 598 -31.49 -11.26 -12.04
C LYS A 598 -32.03 -10.80 -13.38
N LEU A 599 -32.55 -9.56 -13.46
CA LEU A 599 -33.02 -8.96 -14.71
C LEU A 599 -31.88 -8.72 -15.71
N LEU A 600 -30.66 -8.44 -15.24
CA LEU A 600 -29.49 -8.26 -16.10
C LEU A 600 -29.07 -9.59 -16.76
N LEU A 601 -29.19 -10.70 -16.04
CA LEU A 601 -28.83 -12.04 -16.50
C LEU A 601 -29.98 -12.79 -17.18
N GLU A 602 -31.12 -12.13 -17.43
CA GLU A 602 -32.28 -12.75 -18.06
C GLU A 602 -31.93 -13.34 -19.45
N GLY A 603 -32.23 -14.62 -19.64
CA GLY A 603 -31.91 -15.34 -20.88
C GLY A 603 -30.46 -15.87 -20.98
N TYR A 604 -29.61 -15.62 -19.98
CA TYR A 604 -28.31 -16.27 -19.86
C TYR A 604 -28.45 -17.60 -19.11
N THR A 605 -27.94 -18.68 -19.69
CA THR A 605 -28.07 -20.03 -19.10
C THR A 605 -26.77 -20.61 -18.57
N GLY A 606 -25.62 -20.02 -18.94
CA GLY A 606 -24.28 -20.56 -18.65
C GLY A 606 -23.96 -21.92 -19.28
N LYS A 607 -24.92 -22.56 -19.97
CA LYS A 607 -24.74 -23.88 -20.57
C LYS A 607 -23.93 -23.77 -21.86
N ARG A 608 -22.98 -24.70 -22.05
CA ARG A 608 -22.09 -24.75 -23.22
C ARG A 608 -22.46 -25.96 -24.09
N ASP A 609 -22.61 -25.74 -25.39
CA ASP A 609 -22.60 -26.80 -26.39
C ASP A 609 -21.16 -27.00 -26.89
N PRO A 610 -20.52 -28.17 -26.65
CA PRO A 610 -19.12 -28.41 -27.05
C PRO A 610 -18.83 -28.22 -28.54
N ARG A 611 -19.85 -28.20 -29.40
CA ARG A 611 -19.72 -28.02 -30.86
C ARG A 611 -19.64 -26.55 -31.29
N LYS A 612 -19.95 -25.61 -30.37
CA LYS A 612 -20.00 -24.17 -30.66
C LYS A 612 -18.76 -23.47 -30.10
N LYS A 613 -18.25 -22.50 -30.85
CA LYS A 613 -17.22 -21.58 -30.36
C LYS A 613 -17.74 -20.74 -29.20
N THR A 614 -16.83 -20.24 -28.38
CA THR A 614 -17.09 -19.50 -27.15
C THR A 614 -16.70 -18.03 -27.29
N VAL A 615 -17.56 -17.14 -26.77
CA VAL A 615 -17.25 -15.73 -26.59
C VAL A 615 -17.26 -15.45 -25.10
N GLY A 616 -16.07 -15.28 -24.53
CA GLY A 616 -15.84 -14.84 -23.17
C GLY A 616 -16.20 -13.37 -22.99
N VAL A 617 -16.91 -13.05 -21.92
CA VAL A 617 -17.34 -11.70 -21.58
C VAL A 617 -16.88 -11.40 -20.16
N PRO A 618 -15.92 -10.49 -19.95
CA PRO A 618 -15.51 -10.06 -18.61
C PRO A 618 -16.68 -9.35 -17.92
N PHE A 619 -17.14 -9.83 -16.77
CA PHE A 619 -18.19 -9.18 -15.99
C PHE A 619 -17.62 -7.97 -15.22
N ALA A 620 -17.27 -6.94 -15.99
CA ALA A 620 -16.58 -5.75 -15.52
C ALA A 620 -17.06 -4.49 -16.25
N LEU A 621 -16.91 -3.33 -15.58
CA LEU A 621 -17.20 -2.00 -16.12
C LEU A 621 -18.59 -1.90 -16.79
N MET A 622 -18.62 -1.66 -18.10
CA MET A 622 -19.83 -1.40 -18.86
C MET A 622 -20.60 -2.67 -19.21
N ILE A 623 -20.03 -3.86 -18.99
CA ILE A 623 -20.76 -5.11 -19.16
C ILE A 623 -21.92 -5.20 -18.16
N HIS A 624 -21.82 -4.58 -16.98
CA HIS A 624 -22.96 -4.40 -16.05
C HIS A 624 -24.13 -3.57 -16.62
N LYS A 625 -24.01 -3.05 -17.85
CA LYS A 625 -25.08 -2.39 -18.60
C LYS A 625 -25.39 -3.09 -19.91
N PHE A 626 -24.37 -3.52 -20.64
CA PHE A 626 -24.52 -4.05 -22.00
C PHE A 626 -24.65 -5.58 -22.08
N PHE A 627 -24.55 -6.31 -20.96
CA PHE A 627 -24.63 -7.77 -21.00
C PHE A 627 -25.89 -8.33 -21.69
N PRO A 628 -27.12 -7.80 -21.49
CA PRO A 628 -28.29 -8.28 -22.21
C PRO A 628 -28.13 -8.21 -23.74
N MET A 629 -27.53 -7.12 -24.25
CA MET A 629 -27.22 -6.97 -25.67
C MET A 629 -26.20 -8.01 -26.12
N THR A 630 -25.09 -8.14 -25.38
CA THR A 630 -23.98 -9.04 -25.67
C THR A 630 -24.46 -10.50 -25.71
N ASN A 631 -25.20 -10.92 -24.69
CA ASN A 631 -25.73 -12.28 -24.58
C ASN A 631 -26.66 -12.61 -25.76
N ALA A 632 -27.63 -11.74 -26.04
CA ALA A 632 -28.57 -11.97 -27.14
C ALA A 632 -27.91 -11.92 -28.52
N PHE A 633 -26.94 -11.01 -28.74
CA PHE A 633 -26.20 -10.90 -29.99
C PHE A 633 -25.42 -12.17 -30.30
N PHE A 634 -24.53 -12.61 -29.40
CA PHE A 634 -23.66 -13.76 -29.66
C PHE A 634 -24.41 -15.09 -29.64
N THR A 635 -25.43 -15.24 -28.79
CA THR A 635 -26.29 -16.43 -28.80
C THR A 635 -27.07 -16.53 -30.12
N SER A 636 -27.58 -15.42 -30.65
CA SER A 636 -28.26 -15.38 -31.96
C SER A 636 -27.34 -15.73 -33.14
N LEU A 637 -26.04 -15.49 -32.99
CA LEU A 637 -25.01 -15.90 -33.95
C LEU A 637 -24.53 -17.35 -33.76
N GLY A 638 -25.05 -18.06 -32.76
CA GLY A 638 -24.72 -19.46 -32.51
C GLY A 638 -23.46 -19.70 -31.69
N PHE A 639 -22.97 -18.71 -30.94
CA PHE A 639 -21.86 -18.90 -30.00
C PHE A 639 -22.34 -19.33 -28.62
N ASN A 640 -21.47 -19.99 -27.86
CA ASN A 640 -21.59 -20.10 -26.42
C ASN A 640 -21.11 -18.78 -25.79
N VAL A 641 -21.96 -18.10 -25.02
CA VAL A 641 -21.55 -16.94 -24.24
C VAL A 641 -21.01 -17.43 -22.89
N VAL A 642 -19.81 -16.97 -22.52
CA VAL A 642 -19.15 -17.32 -21.25
C VAL A 642 -18.92 -16.04 -20.46
N LEU A 643 -19.82 -15.74 -19.52
CA LEU A 643 -19.64 -14.62 -18.59
C LEU A 643 -18.71 -15.06 -17.45
N THR A 644 -17.77 -14.22 -17.03
CA THR A 644 -16.99 -14.49 -15.80
C THR A 644 -17.87 -14.38 -14.55
N ASP A 645 -17.43 -15.01 -13.47
CA ASP A 645 -18.11 -14.89 -12.18
C ASP A 645 -18.03 -13.44 -11.67
N PRO A 646 -18.95 -13.01 -10.77
CA PRO A 646 -18.79 -11.76 -10.03
C PRO A 646 -17.39 -11.66 -9.41
N THR A 647 -16.85 -10.44 -9.34
CA THR A 647 -15.51 -10.22 -8.81
C THR A 647 -15.39 -10.85 -7.42
N SER A 648 -14.35 -11.66 -7.23
CA SER A 648 -14.04 -12.37 -5.99
C SER A 648 -12.58 -12.18 -5.61
N GLU A 649 -12.18 -12.67 -4.44
CA GLU A 649 -10.77 -12.74 -4.03
C GLU A 649 -9.88 -13.42 -5.08
N GLU A 650 -10.41 -14.44 -5.76
CA GLU A 650 -9.68 -15.10 -6.84
C GLU A 650 -9.50 -14.16 -8.04
N THR A 651 -10.53 -13.40 -8.43
CA THR A 651 -10.42 -12.36 -9.48
C THR A 651 -9.35 -11.32 -9.09
N ILE A 652 -9.35 -10.86 -7.84
CA ILE A 652 -8.37 -9.90 -7.32
C ILE A 652 -6.96 -10.48 -7.38
N ARG A 653 -6.79 -11.73 -6.93
CA ARG A 653 -5.50 -12.46 -6.97
C ARG A 653 -4.95 -12.58 -8.38
N LEU A 654 -5.81 -12.90 -9.36
CA LEU A 654 -5.44 -12.97 -10.78
C LEU A 654 -5.09 -11.59 -11.33
N ALA A 655 -5.86 -10.55 -11.00
CA ALA A 655 -5.60 -9.17 -11.39
C ALA A 655 -4.25 -8.67 -10.86
N GLN A 656 -3.97 -8.88 -9.58
CA GLN A 656 -2.69 -8.51 -8.96
C GLN A 656 -1.50 -9.27 -9.56
N LYS A 657 -1.71 -10.51 -10.00
CA LYS A 657 -0.67 -11.33 -10.68
C LYS A 657 -0.26 -10.77 -12.02
N THR A 658 -1.22 -10.25 -12.76
CA THR A 658 -1.07 -10.02 -14.19
C THR A 658 -1.02 -8.54 -14.55
N ALA A 659 -1.49 -7.65 -13.67
CA ALA A 659 -1.42 -6.21 -13.88
C ALA A 659 0.02 -5.71 -14.02
N GLN A 660 0.32 -5.09 -15.17
CA GLN A 660 1.64 -4.55 -15.52
C GLN A 660 1.81 -3.06 -15.15
N GLY A 661 0.77 -2.40 -14.63
CA GLY A 661 0.81 -0.98 -14.28
C GLY A 661 -0.20 -0.56 -13.21
N GLU A 662 0.02 0.62 -12.65
CA GLU A 662 -0.83 1.19 -11.60
C GLU A 662 -1.96 2.03 -12.22
N THR A 663 -3.11 1.41 -12.46
CA THR A 663 -4.35 2.07 -12.91
C THR A 663 -5.39 2.12 -11.79
N CYS A 664 -6.54 2.75 -12.04
CA CYS A 664 -7.67 2.67 -11.12
C CYS A 664 -8.11 1.21 -10.92
N TYR A 665 -8.68 0.92 -9.74
CA TYR A 665 -8.99 -0.43 -9.31
C TYR A 665 -9.96 -1.19 -10.26
N PRO A 666 -11.04 -0.58 -10.79
CA PRO A 666 -11.91 -1.25 -11.76
C PRO A 666 -11.19 -1.71 -13.04
N VAL A 667 -10.19 -0.95 -13.50
CA VAL A 667 -9.38 -1.31 -14.68
C VAL A 667 -8.42 -2.45 -14.35
N LYS A 668 -7.88 -2.50 -13.13
CA LYS A 668 -7.05 -3.63 -12.68
C LYS A 668 -7.85 -4.93 -12.67
N LEU A 669 -9.11 -4.91 -12.24
CA LEU A 669 -9.96 -6.11 -12.20
C LEU A 669 -10.18 -6.76 -13.57
N ILE A 670 -10.08 -5.99 -14.67
CA ILE A 670 -10.16 -6.53 -16.04
C ILE A 670 -9.07 -7.59 -16.28
N TYR A 671 -7.86 -7.39 -15.75
CA TYR A 671 -6.79 -8.37 -15.85
C TYR A 671 -7.21 -9.72 -15.24
N GLY A 672 -7.83 -9.69 -14.07
CA GLY A 672 -8.32 -10.89 -13.38
C GLY A 672 -9.42 -11.59 -14.17
N HIS A 673 -10.42 -10.83 -14.61
CA HIS A 673 -11.52 -11.36 -15.42
C HIS A 673 -11.04 -11.93 -16.76
N MET A 674 -10.16 -11.24 -17.48
CA MET A 674 -9.58 -11.76 -18.73
C MET A 674 -8.73 -13.01 -18.47
N GLN A 675 -7.99 -13.07 -17.37
CA GLN A 675 -7.22 -14.26 -17.01
C GLN A 675 -8.13 -15.46 -16.72
N GLN A 676 -9.28 -15.27 -16.07
CA GLN A 676 -10.26 -16.35 -15.90
C GLN A 676 -10.78 -16.89 -17.24
N LEU A 677 -11.02 -16.01 -18.22
CA LEU A 677 -11.46 -16.42 -19.55
C LEU A 677 -10.36 -17.15 -20.32
N ILE A 678 -9.10 -16.72 -20.16
CA ILE A 678 -7.93 -17.42 -20.70
C ILE A 678 -7.84 -18.84 -20.13
N ASP A 679 -7.99 -18.98 -18.81
CA ASP A 679 -7.92 -20.28 -18.13
C ASP A 679 -9.07 -21.20 -18.56
N GLN A 680 -10.23 -20.61 -18.90
CA GLN A 680 -11.38 -21.31 -19.48
C GLN A 680 -11.26 -21.61 -20.98
N LYS A 681 -10.14 -21.20 -21.62
CA LYS A 681 -9.81 -21.46 -23.03
C LYS A 681 -10.90 -21.01 -24.01
N VAL A 682 -11.41 -19.79 -23.82
CA VAL A 682 -12.40 -19.23 -24.75
C VAL A 682 -11.78 -18.90 -26.11
N ASP A 683 -12.55 -18.96 -27.20
CA ASP A 683 -12.08 -18.63 -28.55
C ASP A 683 -11.95 -17.12 -28.77
N TYR A 684 -12.89 -16.36 -28.20
CA TYR A 684 -12.96 -14.91 -28.32
C TYR A 684 -13.17 -14.27 -26.96
N ILE A 685 -12.64 -13.06 -26.75
CA ILE A 685 -12.98 -12.21 -25.60
C ILE A 685 -13.67 -10.96 -26.13
N PHE A 686 -14.92 -10.71 -25.72
CA PHE A 686 -15.65 -9.49 -26.04
C PHE A 686 -15.59 -8.50 -24.89
N LEU A 687 -14.96 -7.34 -25.13
CA LEU A 687 -14.97 -6.21 -24.22
C LEU A 687 -14.94 -4.93 -25.06
N PRO A 688 -16.03 -4.15 -25.13
CA PRO A 688 -16.09 -2.96 -25.96
C PRO A 688 -15.30 -1.80 -25.35
N THR A 689 -14.78 -0.96 -26.23
CA THR A 689 -14.11 0.31 -25.89
C THR A 689 -15.13 1.44 -25.92
N ILE A 690 -15.13 2.31 -24.91
CA ILE A 690 -16.03 3.48 -24.89
C ILE A 690 -15.22 4.75 -25.15
N HIS A 691 -15.44 5.37 -26.30
CA HIS A 691 -14.74 6.59 -26.70
C HIS A 691 -15.52 7.85 -26.29
N THR A 692 -16.77 7.96 -26.72
CA THR A 692 -17.67 9.07 -26.36
C THR A 692 -18.94 8.57 -25.65
N MET A 693 -19.51 9.40 -24.78
CA MET A 693 -20.78 9.16 -24.08
C MET A 693 -21.75 10.32 -24.36
N LYS A 694 -23.03 10.00 -24.55
CA LYS A 694 -24.07 11.02 -24.74
C LYS A 694 -25.21 10.83 -23.76
N HIS A 695 -25.67 11.94 -23.20
CA HIS A 695 -26.92 12.00 -22.45
C HIS A 695 -27.84 12.98 -23.19
N GLU A 696 -29.11 12.59 -23.41
CA GLU A 696 -30.04 13.29 -24.30
C GLU A 696 -30.26 14.77 -23.92
N LYS A 697 -30.13 15.10 -22.62
CA LYS A 697 -30.30 16.47 -22.10
C LYS A 697 -28.98 17.22 -21.91
N SER A 698 -27.84 16.57 -22.12
CA SER A 698 -26.54 17.24 -21.96
C SER A 698 -26.34 18.32 -23.03
N ARG A 699 -25.99 19.53 -22.59
CA ARG A 699 -25.64 20.67 -23.45
C ARG A 699 -24.15 20.71 -23.83
N VAL A 700 -23.36 19.75 -23.34
CA VAL A 700 -21.91 19.67 -23.61
C VAL A 700 -21.68 19.16 -25.03
N LYS A 701 -20.77 19.82 -25.77
CA LYS A 701 -20.50 19.50 -27.18
C LYS A 701 -19.99 18.07 -27.40
N HIS A 702 -19.11 17.58 -26.52
CA HIS A 702 -18.56 16.23 -26.53
C HIS A 702 -18.33 15.75 -25.10
N ASN A 703 -18.70 14.50 -24.78
CA ASN A 703 -18.29 13.87 -23.53
C ASN A 703 -17.45 12.62 -23.83
N TYR A 704 -16.23 12.59 -23.33
CA TYR A 704 -15.33 11.46 -23.55
C TYR A 704 -15.36 10.48 -22.38
N GLY A 705 -15.26 9.19 -22.68
CA GLY A 705 -14.93 8.18 -21.67
C GLY A 705 -13.53 8.44 -21.10
N CYS A 706 -13.23 7.95 -19.90
CA CYS A 706 -11.87 8.10 -19.37
C CYS A 706 -10.87 7.37 -20.28
N VAL A 707 -9.63 7.85 -20.33
CA VAL A 707 -8.58 7.31 -21.23
C VAL A 707 -8.39 5.80 -21.06
N TYR A 708 -8.59 5.28 -19.84
CA TYR A 708 -8.55 3.84 -19.61
C TYR A 708 -9.74 3.09 -20.23
N MET A 709 -10.96 3.62 -20.22
CA MET A 709 -12.10 3.01 -20.93
C MET A 709 -11.90 2.98 -22.45
N GLN A 710 -11.06 3.88 -22.97
CA GLN A 710 -10.72 3.95 -24.38
C GLN A 710 -9.68 2.89 -24.80
N THR A 711 -8.85 2.41 -23.86
CA THR A 711 -7.65 1.64 -24.20
C THR A 711 -7.49 0.31 -23.44
N ALA A 712 -8.19 0.12 -22.32
CA ALA A 712 -7.98 -1.01 -21.41
C ALA A 712 -8.17 -2.37 -22.10
N ALA A 713 -9.19 -2.54 -22.93
CA ALA A 713 -9.43 -3.81 -23.60
C ALA A 713 -8.21 -4.26 -24.43
N ALA A 714 -7.70 -3.37 -25.29
CA ALA A 714 -6.57 -3.65 -26.16
C ALA A 714 -5.24 -3.74 -25.38
N SER A 715 -4.99 -2.81 -24.46
CA SER A 715 -3.73 -2.76 -23.71
C SER A 715 -3.57 -3.98 -22.80
N ILE A 716 -4.64 -4.40 -22.13
CA ILE A 716 -4.65 -5.56 -21.23
C ILE A 716 -4.58 -6.86 -22.01
N ALA A 717 -5.32 -6.99 -23.13
CA ALA A 717 -5.22 -8.16 -24.01
C ALA A 717 -3.79 -8.37 -24.51
N LYS A 718 -3.09 -7.29 -24.88
CA LYS A 718 -1.68 -7.32 -25.27
C LYS A 718 -0.77 -7.66 -24.09
N ALA A 719 -1.01 -7.12 -22.91
CA ALA A 719 -0.23 -7.41 -21.71
C ALA A 719 -0.35 -8.89 -21.27
N LEU A 720 -1.53 -9.48 -21.45
CA LEU A 720 -1.82 -10.88 -21.16
C LEU A 720 -1.44 -11.83 -22.31
N ASP A 721 -1.01 -11.29 -23.45
CA ASP A 721 -0.62 -12.02 -24.65
C ASP A 721 -1.67 -13.07 -25.05
N ILE A 722 -2.92 -12.63 -25.22
CA ILE A 722 -4.04 -13.56 -25.47
C ILE A 722 -4.01 -14.16 -26.88
N GLU A 723 -3.42 -13.46 -27.85
CA GLU A 723 -3.34 -13.92 -29.24
C GLU A 723 -2.42 -15.14 -29.39
N SER A 724 -1.27 -15.16 -28.70
CA SER A 724 -0.37 -16.33 -28.69
C SER A 724 -1.02 -17.56 -28.05
N LYS A 725 -2.06 -17.35 -27.24
CA LYS A 725 -2.88 -18.39 -26.60
C LYS A 725 -4.08 -18.81 -27.45
N GLY A 726 -4.19 -18.31 -28.68
CA GLY A 726 -5.25 -18.66 -29.62
C GLY A 726 -6.58 -17.92 -29.38
N ILE A 727 -6.59 -16.84 -28.59
CA ILE A 727 -7.79 -16.10 -28.24
C ILE A 727 -7.82 -14.77 -28.99
N THR A 728 -8.94 -14.46 -29.66
CA THR A 728 -9.10 -13.21 -30.41
C THR A 728 -9.89 -12.16 -29.62
N LEU A 729 -9.37 -10.93 -29.51
CA LEU A 729 -10.10 -9.81 -28.89
C LEU A 729 -11.17 -9.25 -29.85
N LEU A 730 -12.41 -9.14 -29.35
CA LEU A 730 -13.53 -8.46 -30.00
C LEU A 730 -13.83 -7.17 -29.23
N SER A 731 -13.21 -6.07 -29.64
CA SER A 731 -13.29 -4.77 -28.94
C SER A 731 -13.81 -3.66 -29.87
N PRO A 732 -15.11 -3.65 -30.20
CA PRO A 732 -15.67 -2.55 -30.99
C PRO A 732 -15.58 -1.23 -30.21
N VAL A 733 -15.35 -0.13 -30.93
CA VAL A 733 -15.33 1.22 -30.36
C VAL A 733 -16.75 1.79 -30.39
N PHE A 734 -17.27 2.15 -29.23
CA PHE A 734 -18.58 2.78 -29.09
C PHE A 734 -18.44 4.29 -28.96
N ASP A 735 -19.08 4.95 -29.92
CA ASP A 735 -19.07 6.39 -30.14
C ASP A 735 -20.49 6.95 -29.97
N PHE A 736 -20.94 7.12 -28.72
CA PHE A 736 -22.32 7.48 -28.43
C PHE A 736 -22.70 8.92 -28.82
N ASP A 737 -21.73 9.82 -29.02
CA ASP A 737 -21.99 11.18 -29.53
C ASP A 737 -22.73 11.15 -30.89
N PHE A 738 -22.39 10.14 -31.70
CA PHE A 738 -22.90 9.91 -33.05
C PHE A 738 -24.13 8.99 -33.10
N GLY A 739 -24.69 8.65 -31.93
CA GLY A 739 -25.97 7.95 -31.82
C GLY A 739 -25.90 6.42 -31.99
N GLN A 740 -27.08 5.79 -32.01
CA GLN A 740 -27.21 4.32 -32.06
C GLN A 740 -26.67 3.71 -33.36
N GLU A 741 -26.63 4.48 -34.45
CA GLU A 741 -26.09 4.06 -35.75
C GLU A 741 -24.59 3.78 -35.69
N ALA A 742 -23.82 4.59 -34.95
CA ALA A 742 -22.39 4.38 -34.78
C ALA A 742 -22.09 3.09 -34.00
N MET A 743 -22.84 2.84 -32.91
CA MET A 743 -22.75 1.57 -32.16
C MET A 743 -23.13 0.38 -33.05
N ALA A 744 -24.19 0.52 -33.86
CA ALA A 744 -24.60 -0.53 -34.79
C ALA A 744 -23.52 -0.81 -35.84
N SER A 745 -22.92 0.23 -36.41
CA SER A 745 -21.80 0.12 -37.36
C SER A 745 -20.60 -0.59 -36.73
N ALA A 746 -20.22 -0.21 -35.50
CA ALA A 746 -19.13 -0.84 -34.76
C ALA A 746 -19.38 -2.34 -34.50
N MET A 747 -20.60 -2.70 -34.09
CA MET A 747 -21.00 -4.10 -33.90
C MET A 747 -21.04 -4.88 -35.22
N LEU A 748 -21.51 -4.27 -36.31
CA LEU A 748 -21.49 -4.87 -37.64
C LEU A 748 -20.05 -5.04 -38.16
N GLY A 749 -19.09 -4.24 -37.70
CA GLY A 749 -17.66 -4.40 -37.96
C GLY A 749 -17.12 -5.77 -37.52
N LEU A 750 -17.72 -6.38 -36.49
CA LEU A 750 -17.34 -7.71 -36.01
C LEU A 750 -17.59 -8.82 -37.05
N SER A 751 -18.46 -8.59 -38.04
CA SER A 751 -18.73 -9.54 -39.13
C SER A 751 -17.46 -10.07 -39.80
N LYS A 752 -16.49 -9.17 -40.05
CA LYS A 752 -15.21 -9.51 -40.67
C LYS A 752 -14.34 -10.41 -39.79
N ILE A 753 -14.28 -10.10 -38.49
CA ILE A 753 -13.45 -10.83 -37.52
C ILE A 753 -14.05 -12.22 -37.24
N LEU A 754 -15.38 -12.30 -37.16
CA LEU A 754 -16.11 -13.55 -36.89
C LEU A 754 -16.28 -14.43 -38.13
N GLY A 755 -16.04 -13.90 -39.33
CA GLY A 755 -16.30 -14.61 -40.59
C GLY A 755 -17.79 -14.84 -40.87
N ILE A 756 -18.68 -14.00 -40.33
CA ILE A 756 -20.15 -14.13 -40.46
C ILE A 756 -20.66 -13.03 -41.38
N PRO A 757 -21.50 -13.32 -42.40
CA PRO A 757 -22.03 -12.30 -43.30
C PRO A 757 -22.85 -11.23 -42.56
N LYS A 758 -22.69 -9.96 -42.97
CA LYS A 758 -23.34 -8.79 -42.35
C LYS A 758 -24.85 -8.94 -42.10
N PRO A 759 -25.68 -9.53 -42.99
CA PRO A 759 -27.11 -9.70 -42.74
C PRO A 759 -27.43 -10.52 -41.48
N PHE A 760 -26.63 -11.55 -41.17
CA PHE A 760 -26.80 -12.34 -39.95
C PHE A 760 -26.40 -11.54 -38.71
N CYS A 761 -25.30 -10.78 -38.77
CA CYS A 761 -24.91 -9.86 -37.70
C CYS A 761 -25.96 -8.76 -37.46
N ALA A 762 -26.59 -8.23 -38.51
CA ALA A 762 -27.66 -7.24 -38.38
C ALA A 762 -28.89 -7.83 -37.68
N LYS A 763 -29.30 -9.05 -38.04
CA LYS A 763 -30.38 -9.78 -37.35
C LYS A 763 -30.05 -10.03 -35.88
N ALA A 764 -28.82 -10.44 -35.58
CA ALA A 764 -28.36 -10.64 -34.20
C ALA A 764 -28.32 -9.33 -33.40
N LEU A 765 -27.92 -8.22 -34.03
CA LEU A 765 -27.92 -6.90 -33.40
C LEU A 765 -29.34 -6.44 -33.04
N LEU A 766 -30.33 -6.72 -33.90
CA LEU A 766 -31.73 -6.45 -33.58
C LEU A 766 -32.20 -7.24 -32.34
N SER A 767 -31.79 -8.50 -32.20
CA SER A 767 -32.04 -9.29 -31.00
C SER A 767 -31.40 -8.65 -29.75
N GLY A 768 -30.14 -8.19 -29.87
CA GLY A 768 -29.46 -7.43 -28.82
C GLY A 768 -30.20 -6.15 -28.42
N ALA A 769 -30.67 -5.36 -29.38
CA ALA A 769 -31.43 -4.14 -29.12
C ALA A 769 -32.78 -4.43 -28.42
N MET A 770 -33.48 -5.48 -28.82
CA MET A 770 -34.71 -5.93 -28.15
C MET A 770 -34.44 -6.38 -26.70
N ALA A 771 -33.33 -7.08 -26.46
CA ALA A 771 -32.94 -7.50 -25.11
C ALA A 771 -32.68 -6.31 -24.18
N VAL A 772 -31.97 -5.28 -24.66
CA VAL A 772 -31.75 -4.03 -23.90
C VAL A 772 -33.09 -3.35 -23.59
N ARG A 773 -33.98 -3.19 -24.58
CA ARG A 773 -35.29 -2.56 -24.36
C ARG A 773 -36.13 -3.31 -23.33
N ARG A 774 -36.12 -4.64 -23.37
CA ARG A 774 -36.82 -5.49 -22.38
C ARG A 774 -36.25 -5.28 -20.98
N HIS A 775 -34.92 -5.32 -20.85
CA HIS A 775 -34.24 -5.11 -19.58
C HIS A 775 -34.54 -3.72 -19.00
N THR A 776 -34.39 -2.65 -19.79
CA THR A 776 -34.72 -1.28 -19.36
C THR A 776 -36.17 -1.17 -18.88
N ALA A 777 -37.13 -1.69 -19.65
CA ALA A 777 -38.54 -1.65 -19.27
C ALA A 777 -38.84 -2.45 -17.98
N ALA A 778 -38.14 -3.57 -17.76
CA ALA A 778 -38.29 -4.39 -16.55
C ALA A 778 -37.76 -3.66 -15.31
N VAL A 779 -36.58 -3.03 -15.40
CA VAL A 779 -35.99 -2.23 -14.31
C VAL A 779 -36.84 -1.00 -14.00
N GLU A 780 -37.35 -0.29 -15.01
CA GLU A 780 -38.27 0.83 -14.80
C GLU A 780 -39.58 0.40 -14.14
N LYS A 781 -40.14 -0.75 -14.55
CA LYS A 781 -41.35 -1.32 -13.92
C LYS A 781 -41.09 -1.66 -12.45
N GLN A 782 -39.92 -2.22 -12.15
CA GLN A 782 -39.49 -2.52 -10.79
C GLN A 782 -39.37 -1.24 -9.95
N GLY A 783 -38.73 -0.20 -10.49
CA GLY A 783 -38.63 1.11 -9.82
C GLY A 783 -39.99 1.72 -9.51
N LYS A 784 -40.90 1.76 -10.51
CA LYS A 784 -42.28 2.24 -10.32
C LYS A 784 -43.05 1.47 -9.25
N ALA A 785 -42.90 0.14 -9.23
CA ALA A 785 -43.57 -0.71 -8.24
C ALA A 785 -43.10 -0.40 -6.82
N LEU A 786 -41.81 -0.16 -6.59
CA LEU A 786 -41.31 0.23 -5.27
C LEU A 786 -41.78 1.63 -4.89
N LEU A 787 -41.63 2.61 -5.78
CA LEU A 787 -42.04 3.99 -5.51
C LEU A 787 -43.52 4.08 -5.11
N ALA A 788 -44.38 3.26 -5.70
CA ALA A 788 -45.80 3.17 -5.34
C ALA A 788 -46.07 2.60 -3.93
N THR A 789 -45.09 1.96 -3.29
CA THR A 789 -45.22 1.40 -1.93
C THR A 789 -44.66 2.31 -0.84
N LEU A 790 -44.12 3.48 -1.21
CA LEU A 790 -43.51 4.40 -0.24
C LEU A 790 -44.58 5.22 0.48
N ARG A 791 -44.44 5.31 1.80
CA ARG A 791 -45.22 6.23 2.65
C ARG A 791 -44.49 7.57 2.79
N PRO A 792 -45.19 8.68 3.15
CA PRO A 792 -44.57 10.00 3.28
C PRO A 792 -43.33 10.04 4.20
N ASP A 793 -43.33 9.24 5.27
CA ASP A 793 -42.25 9.20 6.26
C ASP A 793 -41.18 8.13 5.95
N ASP A 794 -41.32 7.37 4.85
CA ASP A 794 -40.34 6.34 4.49
C ASP A 794 -39.04 7.00 4.00
N LYS A 795 -37.94 6.70 4.67
CA LYS A 795 -36.59 7.08 4.21
C LYS A 795 -36.10 6.08 3.17
N VAL A 796 -35.85 6.56 1.96
CA VAL A 796 -35.28 5.78 0.85
C VAL A 796 -33.91 6.33 0.50
N LEU A 797 -32.92 5.45 0.41
CA LEU A 797 -31.55 5.80 0.05
C LEU A 797 -31.32 5.52 -1.43
N VAL A 798 -30.85 6.52 -2.17
CA VAL A 798 -30.56 6.41 -3.61
C VAL A 798 -29.06 6.36 -3.81
N LEU A 799 -28.56 5.24 -4.32
CA LEU A 799 -27.15 5.08 -4.68
C LEU A 799 -26.90 5.67 -6.07
N ILE A 800 -26.04 6.69 -6.13
CA ILE A 800 -25.64 7.37 -7.36
C ILE A 800 -24.16 7.11 -7.60
N THR A 801 -23.87 6.22 -8.55
CA THR A 801 -22.51 5.92 -9.01
C THR A 801 -22.60 5.28 -10.41
N ARG A 802 -21.45 4.89 -10.99
CA ARG A 802 -21.43 4.10 -12.23
C ARG A 802 -22.02 2.71 -11.95
N ASN A 803 -22.68 2.08 -12.93
CA ASN A 803 -23.35 0.78 -12.74
C ASN A 803 -22.46 -0.29 -12.07
N TYR A 804 -21.17 -0.35 -12.45
CA TYR A 804 -20.22 -1.28 -11.83
C TYR A 804 -19.95 -0.99 -10.35
N GLY A 805 -20.08 0.25 -9.88
CA GLY A 805 -19.93 0.62 -8.47
C GLY A 805 -21.14 0.22 -7.61
N VAL A 806 -22.22 -0.22 -8.24
CA VAL A 806 -23.40 -0.78 -7.56
C VAL A 806 -23.39 -2.31 -7.67
N SER A 807 -23.11 -2.82 -8.87
CA SER A 807 -23.34 -4.22 -9.24
C SER A 807 -22.16 -5.14 -8.93
N ASP A 808 -20.94 -4.62 -8.86
CA ASP A 808 -19.76 -5.42 -8.55
C ASP A 808 -19.58 -5.48 -7.02
N PRO A 809 -19.56 -6.68 -6.41
CA PRO A 809 -19.56 -6.86 -4.96
C PRO A 809 -18.26 -6.40 -4.28
N ILE A 810 -17.18 -6.25 -5.03
CA ILE A 810 -15.91 -5.73 -4.51
C ILE A 810 -15.88 -4.21 -4.65
N LEU A 811 -16.35 -3.67 -5.79
CA LEU A 811 -16.34 -2.22 -6.03
C LEU A 811 -17.42 -1.47 -5.23
N ASN A 812 -18.53 -2.13 -4.88
CA ASN A 812 -19.58 -1.55 -4.05
C ASN A 812 -19.26 -1.58 -2.54
N MET A 813 -18.18 -2.28 -2.16
CA MET A 813 -17.66 -2.41 -0.79
C MET A 813 -18.69 -2.91 0.24
N GLY A 814 -19.73 -3.62 -0.19
CA GLY A 814 -20.82 -4.08 0.67
C GLY A 814 -21.73 -2.96 1.20
N ILE A 815 -21.60 -1.73 0.69
CA ILE A 815 -22.42 -0.58 1.11
C ILE A 815 -23.92 -0.88 0.94
N PRO A 816 -24.40 -1.40 -0.20
CA PRO A 816 -25.83 -1.68 -0.36
C PRO A 816 -26.35 -2.67 0.68
N GLU A 817 -25.64 -3.77 0.90
CA GLU A 817 -25.98 -4.80 1.88
C GLU A 817 -26.07 -4.21 3.29
N LEU A 818 -25.07 -3.42 3.69
CA LEU A 818 -25.04 -2.77 5.00
C LEU A 818 -26.20 -1.80 5.22
N LEU A 819 -26.66 -1.10 4.19
CA LEU A 819 -27.83 -0.21 4.27
C LEU A 819 -29.13 -1.01 4.38
N LEU A 820 -29.27 -2.07 3.60
CA LEU A 820 -30.43 -2.96 3.64
C LEU A 820 -30.55 -3.69 4.99
N GLU A 821 -29.44 -4.16 5.55
CA GLU A 821 -29.37 -4.79 6.87
C GLU A 821 -29.78 -3.86 8.01
N ARG A 822 -29.58 -2.54 7.84
CA ARG A 822 -30.07 -1.51 8.77
C ARG A 822 -31.56 -1.17 8.60
N GLY A 823 -32.26 -1.86 7.69
CA GLY A 823 -33.69 -1.67 7.45
C GLY A 823 -34.03 -0.57 6.45
N TYR A 824 -33.04 0.08 5.81
CA TYR A 824 -33.32 1.09 4.80
C TYR A 824 -33.78 0.46 3.49
N LYS A 825 -34.71 1.14 2.80
CA LYS A 825 -35.03 0.86 1.40
C LYS A 825 -33.93 1.49 0.54
N VAL A 826 -33.24 0.68 -0.26
CA VAL A 826 -32.15 1.14 -1.14
C VAL A 826 -32.56 1.01 -2.59
N ILE A 827 -32.37 2.07 -3.36
CA ILE A 827 -32.54 2.08 -4.82
C ILE A 827 -31.32 2.67 -5.51
N THR A 828 -31.33 2.57 -6.84
CA THR A 828 -30.28 3.12 -7.72
C THR A 828 -30.91 4.11 -8.68
N LEU A 829 -30.09 4.93 -9.33
CA LEU A 829 -30.57 5.87 -10.36
C LEU A 829 -31.42 5.18 -11.47
N SER A 830 -31.16 3.91 -11.78
CA SER A 830 -31.91 3.14 -12.78
C SER A 830 -33.36 2.86 -12.39
N HIS A 831 -33.71 2.98 -11.10
CA HIS A 831 -35.08 2.83 -10.61
C HIS A 831 -35.90 4.13 -10.72
N LEU A 832 -35.24 5.25 -11.01
CA LEU A 832 -35.84 6.58 -11.08
C LEU A 832 -35.92 7.06 -12.55
N PRO A 833 -36.84 7.97 -12.89
CA PRO A 833 -36.86 8.63 -14.20
C PRO A 833 -35.72 9.65 -14.36
N GLY A 834 -34.56 9.45 -13.71
CA GLY A 834 -33.47 10.42 -13.62
C GLY A 834 -32.78 10.70 -14.96
N HIS A 835 -32.92 9.84 -15.96
CA HIS A 835 -32.40 10.09 -17.31
C HIS A 835 -33.28 11.03 -18.14
N ALA A 836 -34.55 11.25 -17.76
CA ALA A 836 -35.48 12.13 -18.45
C ALA A 836 -35.53 13.56 -17.87
N LEU A 837 -34.96 13.75 -16.67
CA LEU A 837 -34.96 15.02 -15.95
C LEU A 837 -33.68 15.81 -16.26
N ASP A 838 -33.84 17.09 -16.61
CA ASP A 838 -32.74 18.05 -16.69
C ASP A 838 -32.79 18.92 -15.44
N ILE A 839 -31.79 18.77 -14.56
CA ILE A 839 -31.68 19.54 -13.32
C ILE A 839 -30.58 20.62 -13.43
N SER A 840 -30.06 20.90 -14.63
CA SER A 840 -28.99 21.89 -14.82
C SER A 840 -29.38 23.28 -14.36
N ASP A 841 -30.68 23.61 -14.47
CA ASP A 841 -31.21 24.92 -14.09
C ASP A 841 -31.35 25.03 -12.55
N GLU A 842 -31.46 23.91 -11.83
CA GLU A 842 -31.50 23.86 -10.35
C GLU A 842 -30.11 23.83 -9.71
N TYR A 843 -29.12 23.30 -10.43
CA TYR A 843 -27.72 23.24 -10.05
C TYR A 843 -26.87 23.96 -11.09
N ALA A 844 -27.09 25.26 -11.24
CA ALA A 844 -26.25 26.10 -12.07
C ALA A 844 -24.81 26.02 -11.55
N ILE A 845 -24.02 25.11 -12.15
CA ILE A 845 -22.58 25.09 -11.96
C ILE A 845 -22.10 26.36 -12.65
N SER A 846 -21.72 27.37 -11.86
CA SER A 846 -20.87 28.46 -12.31
C SER A 846 -19.63 27.82 -12.92
N ILE A 847 -19.58 27.70 -14.24
CA ILE A 847 -18.38 27.25 -14.97
C ILE A 847 -17.38 28.39 -14.97
#